data_AF-A0A7S2W7L9-F1
#
_entry.id   AF-A0A7S2W7L9-F1
#
_cell.length_a   1.000
_cell.length_b   1.000
_cell.length_c   1.000
_cell.angle_alpha   90.00
_cell.angle_beta   90.00
_cell.angle_gamma   90.00
#
_symmetry.space_group_name_H-M   'P 1'
#
loop_
_entity.id
_entity.type
_entity.pdbx_description
1 polymer ?
#
loop_
_entity_poly.entity_id
_entity_poly.type
_entity_poly.pdbx_seq_one_letter_code
_entity_poly.pdbx_strand_id
1 'polypeptide(L)'
;MRWLVVLGICCIGARCSGEEDVCDSFGNWFMSLGGQADNVALGDFEYFGQGVLATKDVYEGDELMRLPLANVIYHDNLAKSSQGARLIAKELKLRPHSMIACFILLEKAKGDSSAWSLYMDLLPKKSYSGWSYSKEVLAELNDTRLEKKLFNLGQVVNSNWQEVAHDVLEEALKLDKVSLDTEFFSLDWFRYAHGLVESRALNVQGGLYLVPFADMFNYKSHPRPRRASNGDFFLQHHVLTDTDFIIKADRDTEAGEQVFMDYGDNSNEIYFTFHGFVPDYNPFACFELANSVPRKGFTDSYINLRDRLVTALHMPANPRECLRWNTINKVWAHSPVNMMGRILKMSDAQARECIEQVSNAKNRKSFGTAARKCLHAVESTTEELISRMKALEDSYKTTLEEDLEKLTKLEAPSTMEGEQKQITFRYRVAQKQLLRETLEFVQTGKMPEREKAAQTVLTIAEADEKLTENGRATKEELEQALKRPLEEKIEMLNAWVKDQKFPVQKIVAAAVPGLRVGTLATSPIKENEPYLVVPKRAVMDLHTSQKSDVYPYLHHISVNLDRSDDFHELLVFLMFEYFVKGPESTWWPYLALLPSSTEMYPPAFYDNEQLAILTGHPIRNEIVRNRDRILSTFGKVKTYLYRTLGEKFLPPDVFTKENYLWAHSILDSRSIWWNGQRHLVPLLDMVNCKTDGLRVHSTTVDLSLGGAVTRAAATYEKEEQVFEDYGQPNSIYFLFHGFSLENNPYDCVEYIADLDTEQLERFSLFKHGNPKHPDATQRVRFCIKSPLSSNEDLIVSFGVDDMARPKKALEKTHQTLVATLRGRTFEPESKFYGPFLFMKRQIQLLEDLISQFKDLK
;
A
#
# COMPACT_ATOMS: atom_id res chain seq x y z
N MET A 1 -2.82 -6.07 36.13
CA MET A 1 -4.13 -5.70 36.71
C MET A 1 -4.70 -4.56 35.88
N ARG A 2 -5.93 -4.73 35.42
CA ARG A 2 -6.78 -3.93 34.52
C ARG A 2 -6.42 -2.43 34.36
N TRP A 3 -5.93 -2.06 33.17
CA TRP A 3 -6.06 -0.73 32.57
C TRP A 3 -6.83 -0.87 31.24
N LEU A 4 -8.06 -1.37 31.35
CA LEU A 4 -9.10 -1.14 30.35
C LEU A 4 -10.05 -0.15 31.02
N VAL A 5 -9.68 1.13 30.94
CA VAL A 5 -10.67 2.18 31.09
C VAL A 5 -11.42 2.21 29.76
N VAL A 6 -12.41 1.32 29.65
CA VAL A 6 -13.53 1.49 28.71
C VAL A 6 -14.32 2.67 29.29
N LEU A 7 -13.86 3.89 29.00
CA LEU A 7 -14.72 5.05 29.05
C LEU A 7 -15.47 5.03 27.73
N GLY A 8 -16.74 4.63 27.78
CA GLY A 8 -17.69 5.06 26.78
C GLY A 8 -17.63 6.59 26.76
N ILE A 9 -17.07 7.13 25.69
CA ILE A 9 -17.00 8.56 25.44
C ILE A 9 -18.45 9.02 25.31
N CYS A 10 -18.97 9.61 26.37
CA CYS A 10 -20.19 10.38 26.29
C CYS A 10 -19.83 11.61 25.45
N CYS A 11 -20.26 11.62 24.19
CA CYS A 11 -20.06 12.72 23.24
C CYS A 11 -20.67 14.01 23.78
N ILE A 12 -19.92 14.77 24.55
CA ILE A 12 -20.13 16.22 24.69
C ILE A 12 -19.51 16.80 23.42
N GLY A 13 -20.36 17.30 22.52
CA GLY A 13 -19.97 17.70 21.16
C GLY A 13 -18.70 18.54 21.15
N ALA A 14 -17.70 18.06 20.42
CA ALA A 14 -16.47 18.80 20.17
C ALA A 14 -16.84 20.14 19.51
N ARG A 15 -16.66 21.24 20.23
CA ARG A 15 -16.75 22.61 19.72
C ARG A 15 -15.40 23.26 19.95
N CYS A 16 -14.93 24.03 18.97
CA CYS A 16 -13.71 24.81 19.11
C CYS A 16 -13.75 25.66 20.39
N SER A 17 -12.69 25.61 21.17
CA SER A 17 -12.43 26.38 22.38
C SER A 17 -11.86 27.76 22.02
N GLY A 18 -12.72 28.59 21.46
CA GLY A 18 -12.53 30.00 21.14
C GLY A 18 -13.89 30.65 20.92
N GLU A 19 -13.98 31.98 20.83
CA GLU A 19 -15.19 32.64 20.30
C GLU A 19 -15.59 31.91 19.00
N GLU A 20 -16.89 31.64 18.80
CA GLU A 20 -17.46 30.87 17.65
C GLU A 20 -16.93 31.29 16.26
N ASP A 21 -16.16 32.36 16.16
CA ASP A 21 -15.66 33.05 14.97
C ASP A 21 -14.41 32.42 14.29
N VAL A 22 -13.44 31.85 15.02
CA VAL A 22 -12.11 31.52 14.41
C VAL A 22 -12.15 30.32 13.45
N CYS A 23 -12.77 29.20 13.87
CA CYS A 23 -12.90 27.99 13.04
C CYS A 23 -13.79 28.25 11.81
N ASP A 24 -14.86 29.00 11.98
CA ASP A 24 -15.77 29.41 10.90
C ASP A 24 -15.09 30.40 9.94
N SER A 25 -14.35 31.38 10.48
CA SER A 25 -13.54 32.31 9.68
C SER A 25 -12.49 31.59 8.85
N PHE A 26 -11.79 30.60 9.43
CA PHE A 26 -10.86 29.77 8.66
C PHE A 26 -11.57 28.93 7.60
N GLY A 27 -12.71 28.30 7.91
CA GLY A 27 -13.48 27.53 6.94
C GLY A 27 -13.90 28.38 5.74
N ASN A 28 -14.39 29.60 6.00
CA ASN A 28 -14.73 30.57 4.96
C ASN A 28 -13.52 31.00 4.13
N TRP A 29 -12.38 31.25 4.77
CA TRP A 29 -11.12 31.56 4.09
C TRP A 29 -10.63 30.40 3.22
N PHE A 30 -10.65 29.18 3.74
CA PHE A 30 -10.28 27.97 3.00
C PHE A 30 -11.15 27.78 1.76
N MET A 31 -12.47 27.98 1.89
CA MET A 31 -13.40 27.98 0.74
C MET A 31 -13.10 29.11 -0.26
N SER A 32 -12.69 30.30 0.22
CA SER A 32 -12.32 31.42 -0.66
C SER A 32 -11.07 31.12 -1.52
N LEU A 33 -10.21 30.20 -1.06
CA LEU A 33 -9.09 29.65 -1.83
C LEU A 33 -9.51 28.54 -2.81
N GLY A 34 -10.81 28.27 -2.95
CA GLY A 34 -11.34 27.15 -3.74
C GLY A 34 -11.18 25.80 -3.04
N GLY A 35 -10.89 25.78 -1.73
CA GLY A 35 -10.84 24.58 -0.93
C GLY A 35 -12.24 23.95 -0.74
N GLN A 36 -12.29 22.63 -0.63
CA GLN A 36 -13.51 21.85 -0.41
C GLN A 36 -13.30 20.91 0.78
N ALA A 37 -14.30 20.80 1.67
CA ALA A 37 -14.26 19.97 2.88
C ALA A 37 -15.70 19.68 3.38
N ASP A 38 -16.50 18.96 2.57
CA ASP A 38 -17.97 18.87 2.76
C ASP A 38 -18.43 17.93 3.88
N ASN A 39 -17.56 17.03 4.33
CA ASN A 39 -17.82 15.98 5.32
C ASN A 39 -16.97 16.12 6.60
N VAL A 40 -16.19 17.19 6.71
CA VAL A 40 -15.31 17.45 7.85
C VAL A 40 -15.26 18.92 8.24
N ALA A 41 -14.94 19.20 9.50
CA ALA A 41 -14.74 20.55 10.03
C ALA A 41 -13.60 20.56 11.07
N LEU A 42 -13.06 21.73 11.40
CA LEU A 42 -12.12 21.83 12.53
C LEU A 42 -12.86 21.66 13.86
N GLY A 43 -12.20 21.03 14.83
CA GLY A 43 -12.70 20.88 16.19
C GLY A 43 -11.56 20.82 17.20
N ASP A 44 -11.88 21.00 18.48
CA ASP A 44 -10.93 20.83 19.58
C ASP A 44 -11.22 19.56 20.38
N PHE A 45 -10.15 18.85 20.73
CA PHE A 45 -10.20 17.56 21.39
C PHE A 45 -9.29 17.55 22.62
N GLU A 46 -9.82 17.08 23.76
CA GLU A 46 -9.19 17.16 25.09
C GLU A 46 -7.71 16.71 25.13
N TYR A 47 -7.36 15.67 24.38
CA TYR A 47 -6.00 15.08 24.39
C TYR A 47 -5.16 15.37 23.14
N PHE A 48 -5.79 15.83 22.06
CA PHE A 48 -5.13 16.03 20.76
C PHE A 48 -5.02 17.51 20.39
N GLY A 49 -5.66 18.41 21.15
CA GLY A 49 -5.79 19.81 20.80
C GLY A 49 -6.69 19.97 19.57
N GLN A 50 -6.32 20.89 18.69
CA GLN A 50 -7.02 21.09 17.44
C GLN A 50 -6.90 19.84 16.55
N GLY A 51 -8.01 19.46 15.94
CA GLY A 51 -8.13 18.30 15.07
C GLY A 51 -9.23 18.49 14.03
N VAL A 52 -9.60 17.39 13.37
CA VAL A 52 -10.67 17.37 12.37
C VAL A 52 -11.83 16.51 12.87
N LEU A 53 -13.04 17.05 12.82
CA LEU A 53 -14.31 16.42 13.18
C LEU A 53 -15.03 15.93 11.93
N ALA A 54 -15.57 14.72 11.95
CA ALA A 54 -16.47 14.23 10.92
C ALA A 54 -17.86 14.89 11.08
N THR A 55 -18.33 15.63 10.07
CA THR A 55 -19.67 16.26 10.10
C THR A 55 -20.78 15.32 9.63
N LYS A 56 -20.38 14.23 8.97
CA LYS A 56 -21.19 13.10 8.50
C LYS A 56 -20.36 11.83 8.65
N ASP A 57 -20.98 10.66 8.46
CA ASP A 57 -20.23 9.42 8.37
C ASP A 57 -19.22 9.52 7.22
N VAL A 58 -17.95 9.32 7.57
CA VAL A 58 -16.81 9.26 6.65
C VAL A 58 -16.46 7.78 6.49
N TYR A 59 -16.25 7.35 5.25
CA TYR A 59 -15.79 6.00 4.97
C TYR A 59 -14.40 6.01 4.36
N GLU A 60 -13.68 4.90 4.52
CA GLU A 60 -12.36 4.75 3.90
C GLU A 60 -12.43 5.00 2.39
N GLY A 61 -11.48 5.80 1.90
CA GLY A 61 -11.35 6.28 0.53
C GLY A 61 -12.11 7.57 0.21
N ASP A 62 -12.97 8.07 1.10
CA ASP A 62 -13.71 9.32 0.88
C ASP A 62 -12.77 10.51 0.79
N GLU A 63 -13.07 11.46 -0.10
CA GLU A 63 -12.39 12.75 -0.11
C GLU A 63 -12.78 13.52 1.15
N LEU A 64 -11.79 13.87 1.97
CA LEU A 64 -11.95 14.66 3.19
C LEU A 64 -11.76 16.14 2.91
N MET A 65 -10.76 16.46 2.10
CA MET A 65 -10.56 17.81 1.62
C MET A 65 -9.83 17.85 0.29
N ARG A 66 -10.03 18.94 -0.43
CA ARG A 66 -9.28 19.32 -1.64
C ARG A 66 -8.88 20.78 -1.55
N LEU A 67 -7.66 21.09 -1.97
CA LEU A 67 -7.18 22.45 -2.11
C LEU A 67 -6.49 22.61 -3.48
N PRO A 68 -6.89 23.60 -4.29
CA PRO A 68 -6.18 23.90 -5.53
C PRO A 68 -4.70 24.09 -5.27
N LEU A 69 -3.86 23.44 -6.07
CA LEU A 69 -2.42 23.40 -5.88
C LEU A 69 -1.85 24.82 -5.79
N ALA A 70 -2.40 25.78 -6.56
CA ALA A 70 -2.09 27.21 -6.54
C ALA A 70 -2.10 27.86 -5.14
N ASN A 71 -2.87 27.29 -4.20
CA ASN A 71 -3.06 27.78 -2.83
C ASN A 71 -2.38 26.88 -1.76
N VAL A 72 -1.56 25.92 -2.20
CA VAL A 72 -0.68 25.13 -1.32
C VAL A 72 0.66 25.85 -1.11
N ILE A 73 1.19 25.82 0.11
CA ILE A 73 2.50 26.41 0.44
C ILE A 73 3.59 25.40 0.09
N TYR A 74 4.19 25.58 -1.09
CA TYR A 74 5.39 24.86 -1.53
C TYR A 74 6.23 25.75 -2.47
N HIS A 75 7.41 25.26 -2.85
CA HIS A 75 8.43 26.02 -3.60
C HIS A 75 7.88 26.95 -4.69
N ASP A 76 7.07 26.44 -5.63
CA ASP A 76 6.68 27.22 -6.83
C ASP A 76 5.60 28.28 -6.55
N ASN A 77 4.79 28.09 -5.51
CA ASN A 77 3.67 28.99 -5.21
C ASN A 77 4.01 30.05 -4.19
N LEU A 78 4.89 29.74 -3.23
CA LEU A 78 5.34 30.74 -2.26
C LEU A 78 5.92 31.97 -2.97
N ALA A 79 6.63 31.77 -4.10
CA ALA A 79 7.27 32.82 -4.87
C ALA A 79 6.29 33.84 -5.48
N LYS A 80 4.99 33.51 -5.50
CA LYS A 80 3.91 34.36 -6.01
C LYS A 80 3.27 35.23 -4.93
N SER A 81 3.51 34.94 -3.64
CA SER A 81 2.86 35.64 -2.51
C SER A 81 3.29 37.11 -2.41
N SER A 82 4.59 37.40 -2.47
CA SER A 82 5.14 38.75 -2.32
C SER A 82 6.58 38.87 -2.87
N GLN A 83 7.19 40.05 -2.76
CA GLN A 83 8.59 40.23 -3.18
C GLN A 83 9.54 39.51 -2.21
N GLY A 84 9.30 39.63 -0.90
CA GLY A 84 10.05 38.90 0.11
C GLY A 84 9.90 37.38 -0.03
N ALA A 85 8.70 36.88 -0.26
CA ALA A 85 8.45 35.45 -0.47
C ALA A 85 9.15 34.91 -1.73
N ARG A 86 9.22 35.71 -2.81
CA ARG A 86 10.00 35.39 -4.02
C ARG A 86 11.50 35.29 -3.74
N LEU A 87 12.05 36.19 -2.91
CA LEU A 87 13.44 36.11 -2.49
C LEU A 87 13.69 34.82 -1.70
N ILE A 88 12.84 34.52 -0.71
CA ILE A 88 12.92 33.30 0.10
C ILE A 88 12.92 32.05 -0.79
N ALA A 89 11.98 31.94 -1.74
CA ALA A 89 11.89 30.81 -2.66
C ALA A 89 13.16 30.61 -3.48
N LYS A 90 13.74 31.72 -3.96
CA LYS A 90 14.93 31.70 -4.81
C LYS A 90 16.18 31.30 -4.03
N GLU A 91 16.44 31.95 -2.90
CA GLU A 91 17.70 31.80 -2.15
C GLU A 91 17.72 30.53 -1.29
N LEU A 92 16.55 30.03 -0.87
CA LEU A 92 16.42 28.83 -0.04
C LEU A 92 15.88 27.61 -0.81
N LYS A 93 15.89 27.63 -2.16
CA LYS A 93 15.39 26.53 -3.01
C LYS A 93 15.93 25.14 -2.64
N LEU A 94 17.22 25.06 -2.26
CA LEU A 94 17.87 23.79 -1.87
C LEU A 94 17.69 23.44 -0.39
N ARG A 95 16.94 24.26 0.37
CA ARG A 95 16.66 24.11 1.80
C ARG A 95 15.15 24.26 2.06
N PRO A 96 14.31 23.32 1.57
CA PRO A 96 12.86 23.48 1.57
C PRO A 96 12.25 23.68 2.97
N HIS A 97 12.81 23.05 4.01
CA HIS A 97 12.37 23.27 5.39
C HIS A 97 12.61 24.72 5.84
N SER A 98 13.82 25.25 5.65
CA SER A 98 14.16 26.64 5.98
C SER A 98 13.37 27.64 5.12
N MET A 99 13.13 27.31 3.86
CA MET A 99 12.34 28.13 2.94
C MET A 99 10.89 28.31 3.44
N ILE A 100 10.20 27.22 3.77
CA ILE A 100 8.83 27.29 4.29
C ILE A 100 8.84 27.93 5.70
N ALA A 101 9.84 27.64 6.54
CA ALA A 101 9.96 28.27 7.85
C ALA A 101 10.10 29.80 7.77
N CYS A 102 10.99 30.32 6.90
CA CYS A 102 11.13 31.76 6.67
C CYS A 102 9.84 32.38 6.10
N PHE A 103 9.10 31.64 5.27
CA PHE A 103 7.81 32.10 4.76
C PHE A 103 6.77 32.23 5.87
N ILE A 104 6.65 31.24 6.76
CA ILE A 104 5.77 31.31 7.93
C ILE A 104 6.11 32.54 8.78
N LEU A 105 7.39 32.81 9.04
CA LEU A 105 7.81 33.97 9.84
C LEU A 105 7.53 35.30 9.14
N LEU A 106 7.75 35.38 7.83
CA LEU A 106 7.40 36.56 7.03
C LEU A 106 5.90 36.84 7.10
N GLU A 107 5.06 35.83 6.90
CA GLU A 107 3.60 35.97 6.92
C GLU A 107 3.08 36.26 8.35
N LYS A 108 3.66 35.67 9.40
CA LYS A 108 3.37 36.05 10.79
C LYS A 108 3.73 37.50 11.09
N ALA A 109 4.89 37.97 10.62
CA ALA A 109 5.32 39.36 10.82
C ALA A 109 4.46 40.40 10.09
N LYS A 110 3.75 40.00 9.02
CA LYS A 110 2.76 40.84 8.34
C LYS A 110 1.46 41.02 9.16
N GLY A 111 1.19 40.14 10.13
CA GLY A 111 -0.05 40.15 10.91
C GLY A 111 -1.30 40.13 10.02
N ASP A 112 -2.29 40.96 10.33
CA ASP A 112 -3.57 41.06 9.61
C ASP A 112 -3.44 41.44 8.13
N SER A 113 -2.29 41.97 7.70
CA SER A 113 -2.04 42.27 6.29
C SER A 113 -1.64 41.04 5.46
N SER A 114 -1.35 39.91 6.10
CA SER A 114 -1.09 38.63 5.43
C SER A 114 -2.37 38.04 4.86
N ALA A 115 -2.30 37.56 3.62
CA ALA A 115 -3.37 36.73 3.04
C ALA A 115 -3.52 35.36 3.74
N TRP A 116 -2.58 35.01 4.61
CA TRP A 116 -2.50 33.74 5.35
C TRP A 116 -2.78 33.91 6.85
N SER A 117 -3.16 35.11 7.31
CA SER A 117 -3.33 35.42 8.75
C SER A 117 -4.20 34.39 9.47
N LEU A 118 -5.35 34.04 8.90
CA LEU A 118 -6.27 33.05 9.47
C LEU A 118 -5.66 31.64 9.61
N TYR A 119 -4.82 31.21 8.67
CA TYR A 119 -4.07 29.96 8.82
C TYR A 119 -2.96 30.10 9.86
N MET A 120 -2.25 31.22 9.86
CA MET A 120 -1.16 31.48 10.81
C MET A 120 -1.65 31.52 12.26
N ASP A 121 -2.87 31.97 12.50
CA ASP A 121 -3.50 32.05 13.83
C ASP A 121 -3.93 30.67 14.36
N LEU A 122 -4.22 29.72 13.47
CA LEU A 122 -4.52 28.32 13.84
C LEU A 122 -3.26 27.52 14.18
N LEU A 123 -2.10 27.89 13.64
CA LEU A 123 -0.87 27.15 13.90
C LEU A 123 -0.57 27.10 15.40
N PRO A 124 -0.09 25.95 15.93
CA PRO A 124 0.23 25.81 17.34
C PRO A 124 1.14 26.92 17.81
N LYS A 125 0.91 27.45 19.01
CA LYS A 125 1.77 28.50 19.59
C LYS A 125 3.17 28.01 20.00
N LYS A 126 3.37 26.69 20.02
CA LYS A 126 4.60 26.02 20.43
C LYS A 126 4.91 24.86 19.49
N SER A 127 6.20 24.58 19.32
CA SER A 127 6.67 23.36 18.66
C SER A 127 7.28 22.42 19.68
N TYR A 128 7.05 21.12 19.51
CA TYR A 128 7.50 20.07 20.42
C TYR A 128 8.50 19.11 19.77
N SER A 129 9.10 19.44 18.63
CA SER A 129 10.08 18.57 17.97
C SER A 129 11.25 18.27 18.92
N GLY A 130 11.51 16.99 19.22
CA GLY A 130 12.47 16.58 20.25
C GLY A 130 13.91 17.07 20.05
N TRP A 131 14.33 17.36 18.81
CA TRP A 131 15.66 17.97 18.56
C TRP A 131 15.79 19.39 19.11
N SER A 132 14.65 20.07 19.34
CA SER A 132 14.61 21.46 19.80
C SER A 132 14.78 21.59 21.31
N TYR A 133 14.73 20.48 22.05
CA TYR A 133 14.75 20.44 23.51
C TYR A 133 16.10 20.80 24.12
N SER A 134 16.08 21.28 25.37
CA SER A 134 17.30 21.58 26.12
C SER A 134 18.07 20.31 26.50
N LYS A 135 19.34 20.47 26.89
CA LYS A 135 20.16 19.33 27.35
C LYS A 135 19.57 18.67 28.59
N GLU A 136 18.96 19.47 29.46
CA GLU A 136 18.34 19.02 30.71
C GLU A 136 17.09 18.18 30.44
N VAL A 137 16.28 18.58 29.45
CA VAL A 137 15.14 17.79 28.99
C VAL A 137 15.62 16.50 28.33
N LEU A 138 16.58 16.59 27.40
CA LEU A 138 17.10 15.42 26.68
C LEU A 138 17.75 14.40 27.63
N ALA A 139 18.37 14.83 28.73
CA ALA A 139 18.93 13.94 29.74
C ALA A 139 17.89 13.00 30.38
N GLU A 140 16.59 13.32 30.31
CA GLU A 140 15.51 12.41 30.73
C GLU A 140 15.40 11.18 29.81
N LEU A 141 16.00 11.17 28.61
CA LEU A 141 16.04 9.96 27.76
C LEU A 141 16.82 8.81 28.40
N ASN A 142 17.86 9.13 29.17
CA ASN A 142 18.88 8.16 29.61
C ASN A 142 19.50 7.35 28.45
N ASP A 143 19.60 7.96 27.27
CA ASP A 143 20.30 7.41 26.11
C ASP A 143 21.21 8.48 25.52
N THR A 144 22.46 8.49 25.98
CA THR A 144 23.49 9.45 25.53
C THR A 144 23.68 9.50 24.01
N ARG A 145 23.35 8.42 23.28
CA ARG A 145 23.47 8.38 21.82
C ARG A 145 22.36 9.20 21.17
N LEU A 146 21.12 9.00 21.60
CA LEU A 146 19.97 9.74 21.09
C LEU A 146 20.00 11.20 21.56
N GLU A 147 20.40 11.45 22.82
CA GLU A 147 20.66 12.80 23.34
C GLU A 147 21.62 13.59 22.42
N LYS A 148 22.77 12.98 22.08
CA LYS A 148 23.76 13.60 21.19
C LYS A 148 23.22 13.78 19.77
N LYS A 149 22.45 12.80 19.24
CA LYS A 149 21.83 12.90 17.92
C LYS A 149 20.88 14.10 17.84
N LEU A 150 19.96 14.21 18.80
CA LEU A 150 18.97 15.29 18.86
C LEU A 150 19.61 16.65 19.06
N PHE A 151 20.58 16.75 19.97
CA PHE A 151 21.35 17.98 20.16
C PHE A 151 22.03 18.43 18.86
N ASN A 152 22.69 17.50 18.14
CA ASN A 152 23.35 17.81 16.87
C ASN A 152 22.37 18.23 15.78
N LEU A 153 21.19 17.61 15.69
CA LEU A 153 20.12 18.04 14.76
C LEU A 153 19.71 19.49 15.05
N GLY A 154 19.52 19.86 16.32
CA GLY A 154 19.25 21.24 16.69
C GLY A 154 20.38 22.21 16.38
N GLN A 155 21.64 21.77 16.43
CA GLN A 155 22.76 22.60 15.97
C GLN A 155 22.73 22.82 14.45
N VAL A 156 22.36 21.83 13.65
CA VAL A 156 22.22 21.98 12.19
C VAL A 156 21.18 23.05 11.85
N VAL A 157 20.04 23.06 12.54
CA VAL A 157 19.00 24.09 12.36
C VAL A 157 19.54 25.48 12.74
N ASN A 158 20.26 25.58 13.86
CA ASN A 158 20.90 26.84 14.27
C ASN A 158 21.94 27.34 13.26
N SER A 159 22.75 26.44 12.69
CA SER A 159 23.71 26.79 11.64
C SER A 159 23.01 27.27 10.37
N ASN A 160 21.90 26.63 9.96
CA ASN A 160 21.12 27.10 8.81
C ASN A 160 20.58 28.53 8.99
N TRP A 161 20.17 28.89 10.22
CA TRP A 161 19.81 30.26 10.57
C TRP A 161 20.99 31.22 10.39
N GLN A 162 22.12 30.91 11.03
CA GLN A 162 23.31 31.77 11.03
C GLN A 162 23.96 31.94 9.66
N GLU A 163 23.95 30.89 8.83
CA GLU A 163 24.67 30.89 7.56
C GLU A 163 23.88 31.53 6.41
N VAL A 164 22.54 31.43 6.42
CA VAL A 164 21.73 31.85 5.26
C VAL A 164 20.36 32.40 5.66
N ALA A 165 19.59 31.69 6.49
CA ALA A 165 18.16 32.01 6.64
C ALA A 165 17.88 33.34 7.37
N HIS A 166 18.76 33.77 8.27
CA HIS A 166 18.68 35.07 8.92
C HIS A 166 18.70 36.21 7.89
N ASP A 167 19.74 36.28 7.07
CA ASP A 167 19.93 37.36 6.09
C ASP A 167 18.85 37.36 5.01
N VAL A 168 18.43 36.16 4.56
CA VAL A 168 17.34 36.03 3.59
C VAL A 168 16.01 36.55 4.16
N LEU A 169 15.70 36.23 5.43
CA LEU A 169 14.48 36.71 6.06
C LEU A 169 14.54 38.22 6.33
N GLU A 170 15.69 38.74 6.75
CA GLU A 170 15.89 40.18 6.96
C GLU A 170 15.60 40.97 5.68
N GLU A 171 16.18 40.55 4.55
CA GLU A 171 15.96 41.17 3.26
C GLU A 171 14.51 40.97 2.76
N ALA A 172 13.90 39.82 3.03
CA ALA A 172 12.50 39.58 2.67
C ALA A 172 11.54 40.51 3.44
N LEU A 173 11.77 40.73 4.74
CA LEU A 173 11.01 41.66 5.56
C LEU A 173 11.15 43.10 5.04
N LYS A 174 12.38 43.53 4.70
CA LYS A 174 12.64 44.85 4.10
C LYS A 174 11.89 45.04 2.77
N LEU A 175 11.94 44.05 1.87
CA LEU A 175 11.26 44.09 0.58
C LEU A 175 9.74 44.24 0.71
N ASP A 176 9.15 43.54 1.68
CA ASP A 176 7.72 43.61 1.96
C ASP A 176 7.35 44.75 2.93
N LYS A 177 8.30 45.61 3.31
CA LYS A 177 8.12 46.75 4.22
C LYS A 177 7.58 46.38 5.60
N VAL A 178 7.99 45.21 6.10
CA VAL A 178 7.67 44.71 7.45
C VAL A 178 8.79 45.13 8.41
N SER A 179 8.44 45.51 9.64
CA SER A 179 9.41 45.92 10.65
C SER A 179 10.34 44.77 11.05
N LEU A 180 11.64 45.07 11.19
CA LEU A 180 12.62 44.13 11.76
C LEU A 180 12.54 44.02 13.28
N ASP A 181 11.88 44.96 13.96
CA ASP A 181 11.63 44.94 15.42
C ASP A 181 10.47 44.00 15.79
N THR A 182 10.27 42.95 15.00
CA THR A 182 9.25 41.93 15.21
C THR A 182 9.84 40.75 15.97
N GLU A 183 9.11 40.17 16.91
CA GLU A 183 9.57 38.98 17.63
C GLU A 183 9.86 37.79 16.70
N PHE A 184 9.12 37.70 15.59
CA PHE A 184 9.24 36.63 14.59
C PHE A 184 10.60 36.63 13.86
N PHE A 185 11.39 37.70 13.97
CA PHE A 185 12.75 37.79 13.45
C PHE A 185 13.77 37.39 14.53
N SER A 186 13.74 36.12 14.94
CA SER A 186 14.66 35.58 15.94
C SER A 186 14.95 34.09 15.72
N LEU A 187 16.05 33.61 16.30
CA LEU A 187 16.43 32.19 16.22
C LEU A 187 15.37 31.28 16.85
N ASP A 188 14.75 31.70 17.96
CA ASP A 188 13.74 30.89 18.65
C ASP A 188 12.49 30.72 17.79
N TRP A 189 12.02 31.80 17.16
CA TRP A 189 10.91 31.73 16.20
C TRP A 189 11.27 30.95 14.93
N PHE A 190 12.52 31.03 14.46
CA PHE A 190 12.99 30.16 13.37
C PHE A 190 12.99 28.69 13.75
N ARG A 191 13.48 28.32 14.94
CA ARG A 191 13.42 26.94 15.44
C ARG A 191 11.97 26.46 15.55
N TYR A 192 11.07 27.31 16.05
CA TYR A 192 9.63 27.04 16.09
C TYR A 192 9.06 26.76 14.70
N ALA A 193 9.27 27.65 13.73
CA ALA A 193 8.74 27.52 12.39
C ALA A 193 9.33 26.29 11.67
N HIS A 194 10.62 26.01 11.87
CA HIS A 194 11.25 24.82 11.32
C HIS A 194 10.64 23.53 11.88
N GLY A 195 10.42 23.46 13.21
CA GLY A 195 9.76 22.30 13.83
C GLY A 195 8.29 22.15 13.42
N LEU A 196 7.58 23.26 13.17
CA LEU A 196 6.25 23.21 12.56
C LEU A 196 6.31 22.57 11.18
N VAL A 197 7.24 23.00 10.32
CA VAL A 197 7.37 22.42 8.98
C VAL A 197 7.66 20.92 9.05
N GLU A 198 8.54 20.46 9.92
CA GLU A 198 8.83 19.03 10.06
C GLU A 198 7.67 18.20 10.62
N SER A 199 6.84 18.80 11.48
CA SER A 199 5.70 18.10 12.10
C SER A 199 4.46 18.07 11.21
N ARG A 200 4.32 19.01 10.27
CA ARG A 200 3.08 19.30 9.54
C ARG A 200 3.19 19.28 8.01
N ALA A 201 4.37 19.51 7.44
CA ALA A 201 4.52 19.47 6.00
C ALA A 201 4.54 18.03 5.49
N LEU A 202 3.84 17.80 4.39
CA LEU A 202 3.65 16.50 3.77
C LEU A 202 4.74 16.27 2.72
N ASN A 203 5.37 15.09 2.76
CA ASN A 203 6.33 14.67 1.75
C ASN A 203 5.64 13.79 0.71
N VAL A 204 5.40 14.33 -0.48
CA VAL A 204 4.66 13.65 -1.55
C VAL A 204 5.45 13.77 -2.85
N GLN A 205 5.71 12.63 -3.50
CA GLN A 205 6.46 12.56 -4.77
C GLN A 205 7.81 13.32 -4.75
N GLY A 206 8.48 13.37 -3.58
CA GLY A 206 9.76 14.05 -3.38
C GLY A 206 9.67 15.57 -3.14
N GLY A 207 8.47 16.15 -3.15
CA GLY A 207 8.22 17.54 -2.76
C GLY A 207 7.78 17.66 -1.30
N LEU A 208 8.01 18.84 -0.70
CA LEU A 208 7.58 19.19 0.65
C LEU A 208 6.47 20.25 0.57
N TYR A 209 5.29 19.92 1.09
CA TYR A 209 4.08 20.73 0.96
C TYR A 209 3.49 21.02 2.33
N LEU A 210 3.35 22.30 2.69
CA LEU A 210 2.50 22.69 3.81
C LEU A 210 1.11 23.03 3.25
N VAL A 211 0.14 22.17 3.54
CA VAL A 211 -1.21 22.22 2.97
C VAL A 211 -2.15 22.66 4.08
N PRO A 212 -2.68 23.89 4.05
CA PRO A 212 -3.67 24.34 5.03
C PRO A 212 -4.85 23.36 5.13
N PHE A 213 -5.39 23.19 6.34
CA PHE A 213 -6.41 22.20 6.71
C PHE A 213 -5.86 20.77 6.81
N ALA A 214 -5.12 20.29 5.81
CA ALA A 214 -4.58 18.93 5.81
C ALA A 214 -3.62 18.65 6.99
N ASP A 215 -2.93 19.67 7.49
CA ASP A 215 -2.03 19.54 8.64
C ASP A 215 -2.75 19.50 10.00
N MET A 216 -4.08 19.58 10.01
CA MET A 216 -4.90 19.52 11.23
C MET A 216 -5.40 18.12 11.55
N PHE A 217 -5.27 17.13 10.64
CA PHE A 217 -5.64 15.75 10.95
C PHE A 217 -4.65 15.15 11.93
N ASN A 218 -5.12 14.68 13.10
CA ASN A 218 -4.24 14.07 14.09
C ASN A 218 -3.88 12.61 13.78
N TYR A 219 -2.78 12.14 14.37
CA TYR A 219 -2.30 10.78 14.17
C TYR A 219 -3.09 9.73 14.94
N LYS A 220 -3.41 8.61 14.27
CA LYS A 220 -3.71 7.32 14.90
C LYS A 220 -3.26 6.19 13.99
N SER A 221 -2.67 5.14 14.54
CA SER A 221 -2.30 3.96 13.73
C SER A 221 -3.54 3.39 13.03
N HIS A 222 -3.39 2.98 11.77
CA HIS A 222 -4.48 2.35 11.04
C HIS A 222 -4.94 1.04 11.73
N PRO A 223 -6.26 0.77 11.84
CA PRO A 223 -6.76 -0.42 12.55
C PRO A 223 -6.42 -1.73 11.85
N ARG A 224 -6.17 -1.72 10.53
CA ARG A 224 -5.63 -2.91 9.83
C ARG A 224 -4.11 -2.95 9.95
N PRO A 225 -3.54 -4.00 10.56
CA PRO A 225 -2.11 -4.26 10.51
C PRO A 225 -1.62 -4.37 9.08
N ARG A 226 -0.56 -3.63 8.78
CA ARG A 226 0.08 -3.63 7.47
C ARG A 226 1.59 -3.71 7.62
N ARG A 227 2.26 -4.14 6.56
CA ARG A 227 3.72 -4.10 6.52
C ARG A 227 4.19 -2.67 6.29
N ALA A 228 5.41 -2.39 6.76
CA ALA A 228 6.12 -1.20 6.34
C ALA A 228 6.35 -1.29 4.82
N SER A 229 6.04 -0.20 4.14
CA SER A 229 6.05 -0.06 2.67
C SER A 229 6.49 1.34 2.26
N ASN A 230 7.39 1.97 3.04
CA ASN A 230 8.00 3.27 2.73
C ASN A 230 6.99 4.37 2.40
N GLY A 231 5.92 4.47 3.19
CA GLY A 231 4.89 5.49 3.00
C GLY A 231 3.87 5.20 1.89
N ASP A 232 3.89 4.03 1.21
CA ASP A 232 2.91 3.74 0.13
C ASP A 232 1.45 3.92 0.60
N PHE A 233 1.11 3.48 1.81
CA PHE A 233 -0.22 3.65 2.38
C PHE A 233 -0.58 5.13 2.59
N PHE A 234 0.37 5.93 3.06
CA PHE A 234 0.18 7.37 3.21
C PHE A 234 -0.07 8.04 1.85
N LEU A 235 0.71 7.68 0.82
CA LEU A 235 0.59 8.22 -0.54
C LEU A 235 -0.71 7.83 -1.26
N GLN A 236 -1.34 6.72 -0.89
CA GLN A 236 -2.67 6.34 -1.42
C GLN A 236 -3.76 7.33 -0.99
N HIS A 237 -3.58 7.98 0.16
CA HIS A 237 -4.54 8.87 0.79
C HIS A 237 -4.17 10.36 0.69
N HIS A 238 -2.95 10.68 0.23
CA HIS A 238 -2.46 12.03 0.00
C HIS A 238 -2.12 12.21 -1.48
N VAL A 239 -3.14 12.60 -2.25
CA VAL A 239 -3.09 12.58 -3.71
C VAL A 239 -2.75 13.98 -4.23
N LEU A 240 -1.61 14.07 -4.91
CA LEU A 240 -1.22 15.25 -5.69
C LEU A 240 -1.62 15.04 -7.15
N THR A 241 -2.40 15.97 -7.71
CA THR A 241 -2.72 16.04 -9.14
C THR A 241 -2.03 17.25 -9.78
N ASP A 242 -2.18 17.43 -11.10
CA ASP A 242 -1.67 18.63 -11.79
C ASP A 242 -2.31 19.94 -11.28
N THR A 243 -3.49 19.86 -10.66
CA THR A 243 -4.30 21.02 -10.28
C THR A 243 -4.58 21.12 -8.79
N ASP A 244 -4.52 20.03 -8.04
CA ASP A 244 -5.05 19.95 -6.68
C ASP A 244 -4.19 19.08 -5.75
N PHE A 245 -4.32 19.35 -4.46
CA PHE A 245 -3.91 18.46 -3.38
C PHE A 245 -5.16 17.92 -2.68
N ILE A 246 -5.28 16.60 -2.60
CA ILE A 246 -6.49 15.91 -2.11
C ILE A 246 -6.09 14.99 -0.95
N ILE A 247 -6.83 15.09 0.15
CA ILE A 247 -6.73 14.17 1.29
C ILE A 247 -7.94 13.24 1.27
N LYS A 248 -7.68 11.94 1.38
CA LYS A 248 -8.72 10.91 1.48
C LYS A 248 -8.68 10.23 2.84
N ALA A 249 -9.83 9.79 3.33
CA ALA A 249 -9.94 9.03 4.56
C ALA A 249 -9.20 7.71 4.45
N ASP A 250 -8.33 7.42 5.41
CA ASP A 250 -7.64 6.14 5.49
C ASP A 250 -8.43 5.08 6.25
N ARG A 251 -9.59 5.42 6.85
CA ARG A 251 -10.46 4.53 7.62
C ARG A 251 -11.90 5.08 7.68
N ASP A 252 -12.85 4.25 8.09
CA ASP A 252 -14.20 4.69 8.46
C ASP A 252 -14.17 5.53 9.76
N THR A 253 -15.00 6.57 9.86
CA THR A 253 -15.19 7.44 11.03
C THR A 253 -16.65 7.88 11.11
N GLU A 254 -17.31 7.69 12.25
CA GLU A 254 -18.72 8.06 12.42
C GLU A 254 -18.92 9.58 12.55
N ALA A 255 -20.09 10.08 12.16
CA ALA A 255 -20.44 11.48 12.35
C ALA A 255 -20.29 11.92 13.82
N GLY A 256 -19.60 13.03 14.05
CA GLY A 256 -19.33 13.57 15.38
C GLY A 256 -18.05 13.03 16.05
N GLU A 257 -17.33 12.11 15.40
CA GLU A 257 -16.03 11.64 15.87
C GLU A 257 -14.85 12.39 15.23
N GLN A 258 -13.68 12.32 15.87
CA GLN A 258 -12.44 12.85 15.30
C GLN A 258 -11.96 11.99 14.14
N VAL A 259 -11.71 12.62 13.00
CA VAL A 259 -11.03 11.99 11.87
C VAL A 259 -9.53 11.96 12.15
N PHE A 260 -8.98 10.75 12.22
CA PHE A 260 -7.54 10.52 12.36
C PHE A 260 -6.93 10.05 11.04
N MET A 261 -5.62 10.25 10.91
CA MET A 261 -4.83 9.73 9.80
C MET A 261 -3.63 8.91 10.31
N ASP A 262 -3.27 7.87 9.59
CA ASP A 262 -2.00 7.16 9.75
C ASP A 262 -0.91 7.96 9.00
N TYR A 263 0.02 8.55 9.75
CA TYR A 263 1.11 9.36 9.20
C TYR A 263 2.19 8.53 8.50
N GLY A 264 2.01 7.20 8.41
CA GLY A 264 2.92 6.30 7.74
C GLY A 264 3.59 5.31 8.68
N ASP A 265 4.47 4.51 8.12
CA ASP A 265 5.20 3.43 8.78
C ASP A 265 6.41 3.90 9.62
N ASN A 266 6.22 5.00 10.35
CA ASN A 266 7.24 5.67 11.16
C ASN A 266 7.40 5.01 12.54
N SER A 267 8.65 4.95 13.03
CA SER A 267 8.94 4.53 14.40
C SER A 267 8.57 5.62 15.42
N ASN A 268 8.48 5.25 16.69
CA ASN A 268 8.31 6.24 17.77
C ASN A 268 9.44 7.27 17.82
N GLU A 269 10.64 6.94 17.33
CA GLU A 269 11.76 7.90 17.29
C GLU A 269 11.45 9.04 16.32
N ILE A 270 10.82 8.76 15.18
CA ILE A 270 10.43 9.78 14.21
C ILE A 270 9.35 10.70 14.80
N TYR A 271 8.30 10.12 15.39
CA TYR A 271 7.24 10.91 16.05
C TYR A 271 7.78 11.77 17.19
N PHE A 272 8.68 11.23 18.00
CA PHE A 272 9.33 12.00 19.07
C PHE A 272 10.25 13.10 18.52
N THR A 273 11.09 12.78 17.55
CA THR A 273 12.12 13.69 17.03
C THR A 273 11.53 14.86 16.27
N PHE A 274 10.57 14.60 15.39
CA PHE A 274 10.10 15.59 14.42
C PHE A 274 8.69 16.11 14.73
N HIS A 275 7.80 15.25 15.23
CA HIS A 275 6.40 15.63 15.50
C HIS A 275 6.12 16.04 16.95
N GLY A 276 6.98 15.65 17.89
CA GLY A 276 6.88 16.04 19.29
C GLY A 276 5.85 15.27 20.11
N PHE A 277 5.55 14.02 19.74
CA PHE A 277 4.68 13.15 20.53
C PHE A 277 5.17 11.69 20.51
N VAL A 278 4.63 10.88 21.43
CA VAL A 278 4.88 9.43 21.48
C VAL A 278 3.52 8.74 21.44
N PRO A 279 3.21 7.96 20.39
CA PRO A 279 1.97 7.20 20.36
C PRO A 279 1.84 6.21 21.52
N ASP A 280 0.65 6.08 22.07
CA ASP A 280 0.35 5.03 23.06
C ASP A 280 0.50 3.63 22.45
N TYR A 281 0.10 3.49 21.17
CA TYR A 281 0.33 2.31 20.37
C TYR A 281 0.86 2.69 18.99
N ASN A 282 1.89 1.98 18.53
CA ASN A 282 2.43 2.11 17.18
C ASN A 282 2.93 0.75 16.68
N PRO A 283 2.30 0.16 15.64
CA PRO A 283 2.69 -1.15 15.10
C PRO A 283 4.06 -1.12 14.39
N PHE A 284 4.60 0.07 14.13
CA PHE A 284 5.93 0.29 13.56
C PHE A 284 6.97 0.70 14.60
N ALA A 285 6.62 0.71 15.89
CA ALA A 285 7.58 0.97 16.96
C ALA A 285 8.71 -0.06 16.94
N CYS A 286 9.95 0.43 16.95
CA CYS A 286 11.16 -0.38 17.00
C CYS A 286 12.14 0.21 18.01
N PHE A 287 13.09 -0.63 18.43
CA PHE A 287 14.28 -0.21 19.16
C PHE A 287 15.51 -0.38 18.27
N GLU A 288 16.49 0.51 18.41
CA GLU A 288 17.72 0.47 17.62
C GLU A 288 18.79 -0.37 18.32
N LEU A 289 19.32 -1.38 17.63
CA LEU A 289 20.61 -1.97 17.97
C LEU A 289 21.70 -1.42 17.06
N ALA A 290 22.84 -1.09 17.65
CA ALA A 290 24.03 -0.69 16.92
C ALA A 290 25.17 -1.68 17.20
N ASN A 291 26.06 -1.85 16.23
CA ASN A 291 27.28 -2.61 16.43
C ASN A 291 28.41 -1.94 15.64
N SER A 292 29.63 -2.00 16.15
CA SER A 292 30.79 -1.35 15.52
C SER A 292 32.07 -2.05 15.93
N VAL A 293 33.14 -1.86 15.15
CA VAL A 293 34.47 -2.35 15.53
C VAL A 293 34.90 -1.67 16.84
N PRO A 294 35.10 -2.42 17.94
CA PRO A 294 35.48 -1.85 19.22
C PRO A 294 36.88 -1.25 19.12
N ARG A 295 37.01 0.02 19.49
CA ARG A 295 38.29 0.74 19.45
C ARG A 295 39.09 0.61 20.74
N LYS A 296 38.40 0.48 21.88
CA LYS A 296 39.05 0.32 23.20
C LYS A 296 39.28 -1.17 23.49
N GLY A 297 40.46 -1.51 24.00
CA GLY A 297 40.79 -2.86 24.44
C GLY A 297 41.24 -3.83 23.32
N PHE A 298 41.48 -3.34 22.10
CA PHE A 298 41.95 -4.14 20.96
C PHE A 298 43.20 -3.50 20.33
N THR A 299 44.01 -4.31 19.64
CA THR A 299 45.22 -3.84 18.95
C THR A 299 44.88 -3.14 17.63
N ASP A 300 45.74 -2.20 17.19
CA ASP A 300 45.57 -1.53 15.89
C ASP A 300 45.52 -2.52 14.72
N SER A 301 46.28 -3.61 14.81
CA SER A 301 46.26 -4.68 13.81
C SER A 301 44.89 -5.33 13.67
N TYR A 302 44.24 -5.67 14.80
CA TYR A 302 42.90 -6.23 14.81
C TYR A 302 41.89 -5.25 14.21
N ILE A 303 41.92 -4.00 14.69
CA ILE A 303 41.00 -2.94 14.29
C ILE A 303 41.11 -2.69 12.78
N ASN A 304 42.33 -2.47 12.27
CA ASN A 304 42.58 -2.20 10.85
C ASN A 304 42.15 -3.38 9.97
N LEU A 305 42.34 -4.62 10.40
CA LEU A 305 41.91 -5.78 9.64
C LEU A 305 40.39 -5.87 9.54
N ARG A 306 39.66 -5.59 10.64
CA ARG A 306 38.18 -5.60 10.62
C ARG A 306 37.61 -4.41 9.84
N ASP A 307 38.19 -3.22 9.94
CA ASP A 307 37.79 -2.07 9.11
C ASP A 307 37.97 -2.36 7.61
N ARG A 308 39.08 -2.99 7.24
CA ARG A 308 39.30 -3.45 5.85
C ARG A 308 38.27 -4.47 5.40
N LEU A 309 37.91 -5.42 6.25
CA LEU A 309 36.89 -6.42 5.93
C LEU A 309 35.49 -5.78 5.78
N VAL A 310 35.11 -4.90 6.70
CA VAL A 310 33.84 -4.14 6.64
C VAL A 310 33.77 -3.34 5.34
N THR A 311 34.86 -2.67 4.97
CA THR A 311 34.98 -1.94 3.71
C THR A 311 34.86 -2.87 2.51
N ALA A 312 35.57 -4.00 2.50
CA ALA A 312 35.52 -4.99 1.42
C ALA A 312 34.14 -5.63 1.24
N LEU A 313 33.34 -5.70 2.31
CA LEU A 313 31.96 -6.19 2.28
C LEU A 313 30.93 -5.11 1.91
N HIS A 314 31.37 -3.87 1.66
CA HIS A 314 30.51 -2.70 1.43
C HIS A 314 29.50 -2.48 2.58
N MET A 315 29.92 -2.76 3.81
CA MET A 315 29.10 -2.57 5.00
C MET A 315 29.37 -1.19 5.61
N PRO A 316 28.35 -0.55 6.22
CA PRO A 316 28.58 0.65 7.02
C PRO A 316 29.50 0.34 8.20
N ALA A 317 30.30 1.31 8.63
CA ALA A 317 31.23 1.14 9.76
C ALA A 317 30.51 1.02 11.12
N ASN A 318 29.35 1.67 11.25
CA ASN A 318 28.51 1.65 12.44
C ASN A 318 27.08 1.25 12.03
N PRO A 319 26.85 -0.01 11.63
CA PRO A 319 25.53 -0.49 11.30
C PRO A 319 24.58 -0.30 12.49
N ARG A 320 23.35 0.09 12.13
CA ARG A 320 22.22 0.24 13.04
C ARG A 320 21.04 -0.51 12.44
N GLU A 321 20.25 -1.12 13.29
CA GLU A 321 19.07 -1.86 12.88
C GLU A 321 17.90 -1.55 13.81
N CYS A 322 16.79 -1.16 13.22
CA CYS A 322 15.50 -0.93 13.87
C CYS A 322 14.78 -2.29 13.96
N LEU A 323 14.77 -2.88 15.16
CA LEU A 323 14.20 -4.21 15.40
C LEU A 323 12.80 -4.12 16.01
N ARG A 324 11.90 -4.94 15.47
CA ARG A 324 10.50 -5.08 15.90
C ARG A 324 10.20 -6.53 16.22
N TRP A 325 9.43 -6.78 17.27
CA TRP A 325 9.11 -8.13 17.74
C TRP A 325 8.60 -9.06 16.62
N ASN A 326 7.66 -8.60 15.79
CA ASN A 326 7.02 -9.42 14.75
C ASN A 326 7.90 -9.70 13.53
N THR A 327 8.94 -8.90 13.30
CA THR A 327 9.87 -9.07 12.16
C THR A 327 11.27 -9.53 12.59
N ILE A 328 11.56 -9.58 13.90
CA ILE A 328 12.92 -9.72 14.42
C ILE A 328 13.64 -10.96 13.88
N ASN A 329 12.97 -12.11 13.82
CA ASN A 329 13.57 -13.35 13.33
C ASN A 329 14.02 -13.25 11.87
N LYS A 330 13.24 -12.57 11.02
CA LYS A 330 13.54 -12.40 9.58
C LYS A 330 14.60 -11.31 9.37
N VAL A 331 14.45 -10.18 10.07
CA VAL A 331 15.33 -9.02 9.96
C VAL A 331 16.72 -9.35 10.51
N TRP A 332 16.81 -9.97 11.69
CA TRP A 332 18.08 -10.28 12.34
C TRP A 332 18.98 -11.19 11.51
N ALA A 333 18.40 -12.18 10.82
CA ALA A 333 19.16 -13.10 9.95
C ALA A 333 19.93 -12.38 8.84
N HIS A 334 19.43 -11.22 8.40
CA HIS A 334 20.00 -10.42 7.30
C HIS A 334 20.53 -9.06 7.76
N SER A 335 20.53 -8.79 9.07
CA SER A 335 20.88 -7.48 9.60
C SER A 335 22.38 -7.19 9.49
N PRO A 336 22.80 -6.00 9.02
CA PRO A 336 24.19 -5.55 9.08
C PRO A 336 24.77 -5.56 10.50
N VAL A 337 23.94 -5.38 11.53
CA VAL A 337 24.34 -5.45 12.95
C VAL A 337 24.77 -6.88 13.32
N ASN A 338 24.02 -7.87 12.85
CA ASN A 338 24.35 -9.29 13.02
C ASN A 338 25.61 -9.66 12.22
N MET A 339 25.69 -9.24 10.96
CA MET A 339 26.88 -9.47 10.12
C MET A 339 28.14 -8.89 10.76
N MET A 340 28.06 -7.69 11.35
CA MET A 340 29.16 -7.09 12.11
C MET A 340 29.52 -7.97 13.32
N GLY A 341 28.54 -8.54 14.02
CA GLY A 341 28.79 -9.47 15.13
C GLY A 341 29.64 -10.67 14.70
N ARG A 342 29.35 -11.24 13.53
CA ARG A 342 30.12 -12.35 12.95
C ARG A 342 31.53 -11.93 12.53
N ILE A 343 31.68 -10.75 11.92
CA ILE A 343 32.98 -10.17 11.57
C ILE A 343 33.89 -10.05 12.79
N LEU A 344 33.35 -9.60 13.92
CA LEU A 344 34.11 -9.44 15.17
C LEU A 344 34.60 -10.77 15.75
N LYS A 345 33.87 -11.86 15.49
CA LYS A 345 34.19 -13.22 15.93
C LYS A 345 35.14 -13.98 15.00
N MET A 346 35.31 -13.53 13.76
CA MET A 346 36.26 -14.16 12.83
C MET A 346 37.65 -14.15 13.45
N SER A 347 38.43 -15.21 13.22
CA SER A 347 39.87 -15.17 13.39
C SER A 347 40.52 -14.28 12.33
N ASP A 348 41.74 -13.83 12.55
CA ASP A 348 42.46 -13.01 11.57
C ASP A 348 42.72 -13.75 10.25
N ALA A 349 42.87 -15.07 10.29
CA ALA A 349 42.98 -15.90 9.09
C ALA A 349 41.68 -15.86 8.28
N GLN A 350 40.53 -16.11 8.94
CA GLN A 350 39.21 -16.05 8.31
C GLN A 350 38.91 -14.65 7.74
N ALA A 351 39.28 -13.59 8.46
CA ALA A 351 39.06 -12.23 7.99
C ALA A 351 39.88 -11.90 6.73
N ARG A 352 41.16 -12.31 6.68
CA ARG A 352 42.01 -12.14 5.50
C ARG A 352 41.51 -12.95 4.31
N GLU A 353 41.14 -14.22 4.54
CA GLU A 353 40.58 -15.08 3.51
C GLU A 353 39.26 -14.50 2.95
N CYS A 354 38.38 -13.99 3.82
CA CYS A 354 37.16 -13.35 3.35
C CYS A 354 37.45 -12.13 2.48
N ILE A 355 38.37 -11.24 2.91
CA ILE A 355 38.79 -10.07 2.10
C ILE A 355 39.25 -10.51 0.71
N GLU A 356 40.10 -11.54 0.64
CA GLU A 356 40.60 -12.06 -0.64
C GLU A 356 39.46 -12.61 -1.51
N GLN A 357 38.57 -13.43 -0.95
CA GLN A 357 37.46 -14.03 -1.69
C GLN A 357 36.50 -12.99 -2.26
N VAL A 358 36.15 -11.96 -1.49
CA VAL A 358 35.23 -10.91 -1.96
C VAL A 358 35.90 -9.94 -2.93
N SER A 359 37.20 -9.67 -2.74
CA SER A 359 37.97 -8.81 -3.65
C SER A 359 38.21 -9.46 -5.02
N ASN A 360 38.32 -10.79 -5.06
CA ASN A 360 38.49 -11.56 -6.31
C ASN A 360 37.18 -11.81 -7.07
N ALA A 361 36.04 -11.32 -6.57
CA ALA A 361 34.76 -11.50 -7.21
C ALA A 361 34.65 -10.66 -8.50
N LYS A 362 34.33 -11.31 -9.63
CA LYS A 362 34.26 -10.66 -10.95
C LYS A 362 32.97 -9.86 -11.18
N ASN A 363 31.91 -10.17 -10.44
CA ASN A 363 30.60 -9.52 -10.56
C ASN A 363 29.77 -9.63 -9.27
N ARG A 364 28.62 -8.96 -9.24
CA ARG A 364 27.69 -8.90 -8.10
C ARG A 364 27.23 -10.28 -7.61
N LYS A 365 27.03 -11.25 -8.51
CA LYS A 365 26.60 -12.61 -8.15
C LYS A 365 27.72 -13.38 -7.47
N SER A 366 28.93 -13.35 -8.02
CA SER A 366 30.11 -13.96 -7.39
C SER A 366 30.45 -13.29 -6.05
N PHE A 367 30.29 -11.96 -5.95
CA PHE A 367 30.49 -11.21 -4.71
C PHE A 367 29.50 -11.66 -3.64
N GLY A 368 28.20 -11.68 -3.95
CA GLY A 368 27.16 -12.13 -3.02
C GLY A 368 27.35 -13.58 -2.58
N THR A 369 27.89 -14.43 -3.44
CA THR A 369 28.22 -15.82 -3.10
C THR A 369 29.41 -15.90 -2.15
N ALA A 370 30.49 -15.17 -2.43
CA ALA A 370 31.69 -15.11 -1.59
C ALA A 370 31.38 -14.50 -0.20
N ALA A 371 30.69 -13.36 -0.17
CA ALA A 371 30.29 -12.69 1.06
C ALA A 371 29.41 -13.59 1.93
N ARG A 372 28.41 -14.26 1.33
CA ARG A 372 27.57 -15.22 2.05
C ARG A 372 28.41 -16.38 2.59
N LYS A 373 29.28 -16.98 1.77
CA LYS A 373 30.12 -18.10 2.19
C LYS A 373 30.96 -17.75 3.42
N CYS A 374 31.63 -16.59 3.41
CA CYS A 374 32.51 -16.21 4.51
C CYS A 374 31.71 -15.81 5.77
N LEU A 375 30.59 -15.08 5.63
CA LEU A 375 29.75 -14.67 6.77
C LEU A 375 28.98 -15.83 7.41
N HIS A 376 28.69 -16.91 6.66
CA HIS A 376 28.09 -18.13 7.19
C HIS A 376 29.11 -19.10 7.79
N ALA A 377 30.41 -18.89 7.56
CA ALA A 377 31.46 -19.68 8.21
C ALA A 377 31.59 -19.40 9.72
N VAL A 378 30.96 -18.32 10.19
CA VAL A 378 30.82 -18.00 11.61
C VAL A 378 29.35 -18.00 11.96
N GLU A 379 28.94 -18.90 12.84
CA GLU A 379 27.56 -18.98 13.29
C GLU A 379 27.19 -17.75 14.13
N SER A 380 25.93 -17.35 14.02
CA SER A 380 25.30 -16.38 14.93
C SER A 380 24.13 -17.08 15.60
N THR A 381 24.04 -16.94 16.92
CA THR A 381 22.99 -17.58 17.71
C THR A 381 21.95 -16.57 18.19
N THR A 382 20.75 -17.06 18.51
CA THR A 382 19.68 -16.25 19.12
C THR A 382 20.12 -15.68 20.48
N GLU A 383 20.97 -16.39 21.21
CA GLU A 383 21.54 -15.95 22.49
C GLU A 383 22.37 -14.67 22.35
N GLU A 384 23.03 -14.45 21.21
CA GLU A 384 23.77 -13.20 20.96
C GLU A 384 22.83 -12.01 20.82
N LEU A 385 21.72 -12.19 20.12
CA LEU A 385 20.68 -11.17 20.00
C LEU A 385 20.11 -10.84 21.39
N ILE A 386 19.75 -11.88 22.16
CA ILE A 386 19.26 -11.73 23.54
C ILE A 386 20.30 -10.99 24.40
N SER A 387 21.58 -11.37 24.33
CA SER A 387 22.65 -10.74 25.11
C SER A 387 22.82 -9.26 24.75
N ARG A 388 22.71 -8.90 23.47
CA ARG A 388 22.78 -7.50 23.02
C ARG A 388 21.59 -6.68 23.46
N MET A 389 20.39 -7.26 23.39
CA MET A 389 19.17 -6.62 23.86
C MET A 389 19.22 -6.39 25.38
N LYS A 390 19.69 -7.37 26.15
CA LYS A 390 19.94 -7.21 27.60
C LYS A 390 20.98 -6.14 27.89
N ALA A 391 22.10 -6.11 27.16
CA ALA A 391 23.12 -5.08 27.33
C ALA A 391 22.58 -3.67 27.00
N LEU A 392 21.66 -3.55 26.04
CA LEU A 392 20.96 -2.30 25.76
C LEU A 392 20.03 -1.93 26.93
N GLU A 393 19.28 -2.90 27.46
CA GLU A 393 18.40 -2.69 28.62
C GLU A 393 19.19 -2.24 29.86
N ASP A 394 20.32 -2.90 30.15
CA ASP A 394 21.22 -2.60 31.26
C ASP A 394 21.94 -1.24 31.09
N SER A 395 21.93 -0.66 29.89
CA SER A 395 22.54 0.65 29.63
C SER A 395 21.69 1.83 30.12
N TYR A 396 20.40 1.60 30.39
CA TYR A 396 19.52 2.60 30.98
C TYR A 396 19.82 2.79 32.46
N LYS A 397 19.74 4.03 32.95
CA LYS A 397 19.99 4.35 34.36
C LYS A 397 18.91 3.87 35.33
N THR A 398 17.69 3.61 34.83
CA THR A 398 16.53 3.15 35.61
C THR A 398 15.94 1.91 34.98
N THR A 399 15.31 1.06 35.78
CA THR A 399 14.60 -0.13 35.30
C THR A 399 13.26 0.24 34.66
N LEU A 400 12.64 -0.68 33.92
CA LEU A 400 11.30 -0.46 33.38
C LEU A 400 10.27 -0.34 34.51
N GLU A 401 10.42 -1.13 35.56
CA GLU A 401 9.52 -1.17 36.70
C GLU A 401 9.51 0.17 37.46
N GLU A 402 10.68 0.76 37.72
CA GLU A 402 10.82 2.09 38.34
C GLU A 402 10.15 3.18 37.49
N ASP A 403 10.32 3.11 36.17
CA ASP A 403 9.75 4.08 35.25
C ASP A 403 8.24 3.94 35.14
N LEU A 404 7.69 2.72 35.10
CA LEU A 404 6.25 2.51 35.11
C LEU A 404 5.63 3.03 36.41
N GLU A 405 6.26 2.80 37.56
CA GLU A 405 5.79 3.37 38.83
C GLU A 405 5.81 4.91 38.79
N LYS A 406 6.89 5.52 38.29
CA LYS A 406 6.97 6.98 38.14
C LYS A 406 5.90 7.51 37.17
N LEU A 407 5.62 6.79 36.08
CA LEU A 407 4.59 7.15 35.10
C LEU A 407 3.19 7.25 35.75
N THR A 408 2.85 6.34 36.67
CA THR A 408 1.55 6.37 37.38
C THR A 408 1.39 7.56 38.33
N LYS A 409 2.49 8.23 38.68
CA LYS A 409 2.53 9.36 39.63
C LYS A 409 2.77 10.71 38.92
N LEU A 410 2.76 10.74 37.58
CA LEU A 410 2.92 11.99 36.83
C LEU A 410 1.69 12.86 36.98
N GLU A 411 1.90 14.09 37.43
CA GLU A 411 0.90 15.14 37.43
C GLU A 411 0.89 15.87 36.08
N ALA A 412 -0.19 16.57 35.76
CA ALA A 412 -0.23 17.41 34.56
C ALA A 412 0.87 18.50 34.62
N PRO A 413 1.66 18.70 33.56
CA PRO A 413 2.73 19.67 33.57
C PRO A 413 2.14 21.09 33.57
N SER A 414 2.75 22.00 34.33
CA SER A 414 2.36 23.42 34.40
C SER A 414 3.25 24.35 33.56
N THR A 415 4.35 23.81 33.01
CA THR A 415 5.32 24.56 32.19
C THR A 415 5.64 23.78 30.92
N MET A 416 6.09 24.50 29.89
CA MET A 416 6.53 23.89 28.62
C MET A 416 7.68 22.91 28.83
N GLU A 417 8.69 23.27 29.64
CA GLU A 417 9.79 22.35 29.96
C GLU A 417 9.28 21.08 30.67
N GLY A 418 8.24 21.22 31.52
CA GLY A 418 7.55 20.09 32.14
C GLY A 418 6.88 19.16 31.11
N GLU A 419 6.15 19.72 30.13
CA GLU A 419 5.55 18.97 29.02
C GLU A 419 6.62 18.21 28.22
N GLN A 420 7.70 18.90 27.85
CA GLN A 420 8.81 18.31 27.10
C GLN A 420 9.50 17.18 27.87
N LYS A 421 9.71 17.34 29.18
CA LYS A 421 10.23 16.27 30.06
C LYS A 421 9.28 15.07 30.11
N GLN A 422 7.97 15.29 30.15
CA GLN A 422 7.00 14.19 30.14
C GLN A 422 6.99 13.43 28.82
N ILE A 423 7.00 14.13 27.69
CA ILE A 423 7.08 13.49 26.35
C ILE A 423 8.37 12.67 26.25
N THR A 424 9.50 13.24 26.67
CA THR A 424 10.81 12.58 26.67
C THR A 424 10.82 11.34 27.58
N PHE A 425 10.24 11.45 28.77
CA PHE A 425 10.11 10.34 29.69
C PHE A 425 9.20 9.23 29.14
N ARG A 426 8.05 9.58 28.56
CA ARG A 426 7.16 8.61 27.89
C ARG A 426 7.86 7.86 26.76
N TYR A 427 8.69 8.55 25.98
CA TYR A 427 9.52 7.91 24.95
C TYR A 427 10.46 6.87 25.55
N ARG A 428 11.18 7.21 26.63
CA ARG A 428 12.07 6.29 27.35
C ARG A 428 11.32 5.05 27.84
N VAL A 429 10.15 5.24 28.46
CA VAL A 429 9.32 4.12 28.94
C VAL A 429 8.90 3.22 27.77
N ALA A 430 8.40 3.81 26.69
CA ALA A 430 7.96 3.08 25.50
C ALA A 430 9.10 2.24 24.88
N GLN A 431 10.32 2.78 24.83
CA GLN A 431 11.50 2.07 24.32
C GLN A 431 11.89 0.88 25.21
N LYS A 432 11.96 1.06 26.54
CA LYS A 432 12.26 -0.03 27.47
C LYS A 432 11.20 -1.12 27.45
N GLN A 433 9.93 -0.73 27.40
CA GLN A 433 8.83 -1.67 27.31
C GLN A 433 8.90 -2.49 26.02
N LEU A 434 9.11 -1.84 24.88
CA LEU A 434 9.28 -2.52 23.60
C LEU A 434 10.46 -3.50 23.59
N LEU A 435 11.59 -3.10 24.18
CA LEU A 435 12.77 -3.96 24.30
C LEU A 435 12.48 -5.20 25.15
N ARG A 436 11.84 -5.02 26.31
CA ARG A 436 11.48 -6.11 27.24
C ARG A 436 10.49 -7.09 26.63
N GLU A 437 9.45 -6.59 25.99
CA GLU A 437 8.44 -7.42 25.30
C GLU A 437 9.06 -8.20 24.13
N THR A 438 9.97 -7.56 23.38
CA THR A 438 10.66 -8.26 22.29
C THR A 438 11.61 -9.33 22.83
N LEU A 439 12.28 -9.09 23.96
CA LEU A 439 13.10 -10.09 24.64
C LEU A 439 12.27 -11.31 25.02
N GLU A 440 11.11 -11.09 25.63
CA GLU A 440 10.18 -12.16 26.00
C GLU A 440 9.69 -12.93 24.77
N PHE A 441 9.34 -12.24 23.68
CA PHE A 441 8.95 -12.88 22.42
C PHE A 441 10.06 -13.77 21.86
N VAL A 442 11.30 -13.28 21.79
CA VAL A 442 12.44 -14.05 21.27
C VAL A 442 12.73 -15.28 22.14
N GLN A 443 12.53 -15.18 23.46
CA GLN A 443 12.80 -16.26 24.40
C GLN A 443 11.69 -17.32 24.47
N THR A 444 10.43 -16.91 24.33
CA THR A 444 9.27 -17.76 24.64
C THR A 444 8.35 -18.00 23.44
N GLY A 445 8.49 -17.22 22.37
CA GLY A 445 7.56 -17.18 21.25
C GLY A 445 6.22 -16.51 21.54
N LYS A 446 6.03 -15.94 22.75
CA LYS A 446 4.77 -15.30 23.14
C LYS A 446 4.67 -13.88 22.58
N MET A 447 3.53 -13.59 21.94
CA MET A 447 3.20 -12.25 21.44
C MET A 447 3.05 -11.25 22.61
N PRO A 448 3.52 -9.99 22.45
CA PRO A 448 3.35 -8.96 23.46
C PRO A 448 1.87 -8.68 23.81
N GLU A 449 1.58 -8.44 25.08
CA GLU A 449 0.20 -8.20 25.55
C GLU A 449 -0.44 -6.92 24.97
N ARG A 450 0.34 -5.85 24.78
CA ARG A 450 -0.17 -4.61 24.18
C ARG A 450 -0.66 -4.81 22.74
N GLU A 451 -0.08 -5.77 22.02
CA GLU A 451 -0.51 -6.13 20.67
C GLU A 451 -1.85 -6.86 20.71
N LYS A 452 -2.09 -7.69 21.74
CA LYS A 452 -3.41 -8.30 21.98
C LYS A 452 -4.47 -7.26 22.31
N ALA A 453 -4.11 -6.26 23.13
CA ALA A 453 -5.03 -5.20 23.52
C ALA A 453 -5.32 -4.20 22.38
N ALA A 454 -4.35 -3.97 21.49
CA ALA A 454 -4.50 -3.11 20.32
C ALA A 454 -5.19 -3.81 19.14
N GLN A 455 -5.22 -5.15 19.14
CA GLN A 455 -6.05 -5.90 18.21
C GLN A 455 -7.52 -5.64 18.55
N THR A 456 -8.20 -4.88 17.69
CA THR A 456 -9.67 -4.77 17.65
C THR A 456 -10.33 -6.06 17.15
N VAL A 457 -9.52 -7.02 16.74
CA VAL A 457 -9.94 -8.31 16.20
C VAL A 457 -9.97 -9.33 17.34
N LEU A 458 -11.09 -10.04 17.50
CA LEU A 458 -11.20 -11.13 18.46
C LEU A 458 -10.05 -12.11 18.29
N THR A 459 -9.64 -12.74 19.39
CA THR A 459 -8.68 -13.86 19.35
C THR A 459 -9.29 -15.05 18.59
N ILE A 460 -8.44 -15.92 18.05
CA ILE A 460 -8.91 -17.16 17.40
C ILE A 460 -9.74 -18.02 18.36
N ALA A 461 -9.44 -18.00 19.66
CA ALA A 461 -10.22 -18.73 20.66
C ALA A 461 -11.64 -18.17 20.83
N GLU A 462 -11.78 -16.84 20.88
CA GLU A 462 -13.09 -16.17 20.94
C GLU A 462 -13.86 -16.35 19.62
N ALA A 463 -13.16 -16.32 18.49
CA ALA A 463 -13.74 -16.61 17.19
C ALA A 463 -14.21 -18.08 17.08
N ASP A 464 -13.47 -19.03 17.68
CA ASP A 464 -13.80 -20.45 17.72
C ASP A 464 -15.09 -20.70 18.52
N GLU A 465 -15.31 -19.94 19.58
CA GLU A 465 -16.54 -19.98 20.38
C GLU A 465 -17.74 -19.38 19.61
N LYS A 466 -17.52 -18.33 18.82
CA LYS A 466 -18.56 -17.77 17.96
C LYS A 466 -18.86 -18.61 16.72
N LEU A 467 -17.86 -19.34 16.19
CA LEU A 467 -18.06 -20.22 15.04
C LEU A 467 -19.11 -21.31 15.27
N THR A 468 -19.35 -21.72 16.52
CA THR A 468 -20.43 -22.68 16.84
C THR A 468 -21.84 -22.15 16.53
N GLU A 469 -22.01 -20.84 16.34
CA GLU A 469 -23.29 -20.20 16.00
C GLU A 469 -23.48 -19.99 14.48
N ASN A 470 -22.43 -20.13 13.66
CA ASN A 470 -22.40 -19.72 12.25
C ASN A 470 -23.00 -20.72 11.23
N GLY A 471 -23.97 -21.55 11.65
CA GLY A 471 -24.83 -22.36 10.77
C GLY A 471 -24.12 -23.00 9.57
N ARG A 472 -23.32 -24.05 9.79
CA ARG A 472 -22.66 -24.76 8.68
C ARG A 472 -23.72 -25.45 7.81
N ALA A 473 -23.80 -25.08 6.54
CA ALA A 473 -24.59 -25.82 5.58
C ALA A 473 -24.03 -27.25 5.46
N THR A 474 -24.93 -28.24 5.56
CA THR A 474 -24.60 -29.62 5.22
C THR A 474 -24.26 -29.71 3.72
N LYS A 475 -23.50 -30.75 3.37
CA LYS A 475 -23.16 -30.99 1.97
C LYS A 475 -24.42 -31.19 1.12
N GLU A 476 -25.43 -31.86 1.69
CA GLU A 476 -26.72 -32.10 1.07
C GLU A 476 -27.50 -30.79 0.80
N GLU A 477 -27.53 -29.87 1.78
CA GLU A 477 -28.18 -28.56 1.61
C GLU A 477 -27.50 -27.73 0.52
N LEU A 478 -26.16 -27.69 0.52
CA LEU A 478 -25.39 -27.00 -0.50
C LEU A 478 -25.67 -27.59 -1.89
N GLU A 479 -25.60 -28.91 -2.03
CA GLU A 479 -25.88 -29.59 -3.29
C GLU A 479 -27.31 -29.36 -3.79
N GLN A 480 -28.29 -29.37 -2.88
CA GLN A 480 -29.69 -29.11 -3.22
C GLN A 480 -29.89 -27.66 -3.69
N ALA A 481 -29.28 -26.70 -2.99
CA ALA A 481 -29.35 -25.29 -3.37
C ALA A 481 -28.67 -25.02 -4.72
N LEU A 482 -27.55 -25.69 -5.01
CA LEU A 482 -26.85 -25.57 -6.29
C LEU A 482 -27.59 -26.23 -7.47
N LYS A 483 -28.44 -27.23 -7.22
CA LYS A 483 -29.26 -27.91 -8.24
C LYS A 483 -30.50 -27.11 -8.68
N ARG A 484 -30.78 -25.97 -8.04
CA ARG A 484 -31.90 -25.10 -8.46
C ARG A 484 -31.75 -24.67 -9.92
N PRO A 485 -32.86 -24.56 -10.68
CA PRO A 485 -32.84 -24.04 -12.04
C PRO A 485 -32.17 -22.66 -12.14
N LEU A 486 -31.55 -22.36 -13.28
CA LEU A 486 -30.84 -21.11 -13.49
C LEU A 486 -31.79 -19.91 -13.34
N GLU A 487 -33.00 -20.03 -13.86
CA GLU A 487 -34.04 -19.01 -13.81
C GLU A 487 -34.41 -18.67 -12.36
N GLU A 488 -34.57 -19.68 -11.51
CA GLU A 488 -34.86 -19.49 -10.08
C GLU A 488 -33.70 -18.77 -9.36
N LYS A 489 -32.45 -19.14 -9.68
CA LYS A 489 -31.28 -18.46 -9.11
C LYS A 489 -31.19 -16.99 -9.55
N ILE A 490 -31.54 -16.69 -10.80
CA ILE A 490 -31.60 -15.32 -11.32
C ILE A 490 -32.69 -14.52 -10.59
N GLU A 491 -33.87 -15.11 -10.39
CA GLU A 491 -34.96 -14.49 -9.62
C GLU A 491 -34.53 -14.19 -8.17
N MET A 492 -33.81 -15.13 -7.53
CA MET A 492 -33.25 -14.93 -6.19
C MET A 492 -32.28 -13.73 -6.14
N LEU A 493 -31.34 -13.64 -7.09
CA LEU A 493 -30.40 -12.52 -7.15
C LEU A 493 -31.15 -11.19 -7.32
N ASN A 494 -32.08 -11.13 -8.28
CA ASN A 494 -32.83 -9.90 -8.57
C ASN A 494 -33.69 -9.45 -7.38
N ALA A 495 -34.30 -10.40 -6.66
CA ALA A 495 -35.03 -10.11 -5.42
C ALA A 495 -34.11 -9.59 -4.32
N TRP A 496 -32.94 -10.21 -4.15
CA TRP A 496 -31.94 -9.80 -3.17
C TRP A 496 -31.38 -8.40 -3.47
N VAL A 497 -31.03 -8.10 -4.73
CA VAL A 497 -30.56 -6.75 -5.13
C VAL A 497 -31.62 -5.68 -4.80
N LYS A 498 -32.89 -5.98 -5.06
CA LYS A 498 -34.00 -5.08 -4.71
C LYS A 498 -34.09 -4.83 -3.20
N ASP A 499 -33.90 -5.86 -2.38
CA ASP A 499 -33.86 -5.75 -0.91
C ASP A 499 -32.62 -4.97 -0.40
N GLN A 500 -31.50 -5.08 -1.10
CA GLN A 500 -30.30 -4.30 -0.82
C GLN A 500 -30.46 -2.79 -1.14
N LYS A 501 -31.55 -2.37 -1.77
CA LYS A 501 -31.88 -0.96 -2.07
C LYS A 501 -30.71 -0.22 -2.74
N PHE A 502 -30.24 -0.75 -3.86
CA PHE A 502 -29.17 -0.12 -4.62
C PHE A 502 -29.57 1.31 -5.01
N PRO A 503 -28.75 2.33 -4.73
CA PRO A 503 -29.10 3.73 -5.01
C PRO A 503 -29.49 4.00 -6.46
N VAL A 504 -28.81 3.31 -7.40
CA VAL A 504 -29.15 3.31 -8.82
C VAL A 504 -29.12 1.87 -9.33
N GLN A 505 -30.21 1.42 -9.94
CA GLN A 505 -30.32 0.10 -10.57
C GLN A 505 -31.12 0.21 -11.87
N LYS A 506 -30.44 0.39 -13.00
CA LYS A 506 -31.03 0.40 -14.34
C LYS A 506 -30.85 -0.91 -15.10
N ILE A 507 -30.38 -1.96 -14.43
CA ILE A 507 -30.18 -3.28 -15.01
C ILE A 507 -30.73 -4.38 -14.12
N VAL A 508 -31.02 -5.53 -14.73
CA VAL A 508 -31.49 -6.75 -14.08
C VAL A 508 -30.74 -7.95 -14.65
N ALA A 509 -30.41 -8.95 -13.82
CA ALA A 509 -29.80 -10.19 -14.32
C ALA A 509 -30.84 -11.00 -15.11
N ALA A 510 -30.42 -11.62 -16.22
CA ALA A 510 -31.27 -12.43 -17.08
C ALA A 510 -30.49 -13.60 -17.69
N ALA A 511 -31.20 -14.67 -18.06
CA ALA A 511 -30.61 -15.77 -18.82
C ALA A 511 -30.38 -15.30 -20.26
N VAL A 512 -29.14 -15.40 -20.72
CA VAL A 512 -28.76 -14.94 -22.07
C VAL A 512 -28.24 -16.13 -22.89
N PRO A 513 -28.87 -16.43 -24.05
CA PRO A 513 -28.42 -17.52 -24.91
C PRO A 513 -26.93 -17.39 -25.27
N GLY A 514 -26.17 -18.47 -25.08
CA GLY A 514 -24.73 -18.52 -25.34
C GLY A 514 -23.83 -17.90 -24.25
N LEU A 515 -24.38 -17.14 -23.30
CA LEU A 515 -23.63 -16.46 -22.24
C LEU A 515 -24.03 -16.92 -20.82
N ARG A 516 -25.02 -17.81 -20.69
CA ARG A 516 -25.63 -18.30 -19.43
C ARG A 516 -26.36 -17.20 -18.67
N VAL A 517 -25.64 -16.19 -18.17
CA VAL A 517 -26.20 -15.02 -17.48
C VAL A 517 -25.66 -13.74 -18.14
N GLY A 518 -26.52 -12.74 -18.29
CA GLY A 518 -26.16 -11.38 -18.65
C GLY A 518 -27.03 -10.39 -17.91
N THR A 519 -26.95 -9.11 -18.27
CA THR A 519 -27.81 -8.07 -17.70
C THR A 519 -28.58 -7.33 -18.77
N LEU A 520 -29.86 -7.05 -18.52
CA LEU A 520 -30.72 -6.29 -19.43
C LEU A 520 -31.05 -4.94 -18.82
N ALA A 521 -31.08 -3.90 -19.65
CA ALA A 521 -31.51 -2.57 -19.25
C ALA A 521 -33.00 -2.56 -18.87
N THR A 522 -33.35 -2.02 -17.70
CA THR A 522 -34.73 -1.90 -17.23
C THR A 522 -35.42 -0.62 -17.72
N SER A 523 -34.63 0.32 -18.23
CA SER A 523 -35.03 1.60 -18.83
C SER A 523 -33.92 2.07 -19.79
N PRO A 524 -34.17 3.05 -20.68
CA PRO A 524 -33.10 3.62 -21.50
C PRO A 524 -31.96 4.19 -20.64
N ILE A 525 -30.72 3.92 -21.05
CA ILE A 525 -29.49 4.35 -20.39
C ILE A 525 -28.70 5.18 -21.38
N LYS A 526 -28.31 6.41 -21.01
CA LYS A 526 -27.45 7.25 -21.86
C LYS A 526 -25.97 6.97 -21.60
N GLU A 527 -25.15 7.27 -22.60
CA GLU A 527 -23.69 7.26 -22.43
C GLU A 527 -23.26 8.14 -21.23
N ASN A 528 -22.31 7.65 -20.42
CA ASN A 528 -21.79 8.26 -19.19
C ASN A 528 -22.79 8.42 -18.02
N GLU A 529 -24.04 7.99 -18.21
CA GLU A 529 -25.03 7.93 -17.13
C GLU A 529 -24.68 6.79 -16.15
N PRO A 530 -24.79 7.01 -14.82
CA PRO A 530 -24.76 5.92 -13.85
C PRO A 530 -25.91 4.95 -14.12
N TYR A 531 -25.60 3.69 -14.39
CA TYR A 531 -26.62 2.65 -14.55
C TYR A 531 -26.68 1.70 -13.35
N LEU A 532 -25.60 1.64 -12.57
CA LEU A 532 -25.53 0.83 -11.37
C LEU A 532 -24.72 1.57 -10.30
N VAL A 533 -25.29 1.66 -9.10
CA VAL A 533 -24.58 2.06 -7.89
C VAL A 533 -24.78 0.98 -6.84
N VAL A 534 -23.70 0.31 -6.46
CA VAL A 534 -23.71 -0.82 -5.52
C VAL A 534 -23.29 -0.32 -4.13
N PRO A 535 -24.14 -0.43 -3.10
CA PRO A 535 -23.79 0.03 -1.76
C PRO A 535 -22.64 -0.81 -1.18
N LYS A 536 -21.72 -0.19 -0.44
CA LYS A 536 -20.53 -0.86 0.15
C LYS A 536 -20.89 -2.16 0.90
N ARG A 537 -22.01 -2.17 1.64
CA ARG A 537 -22.49 -3.34 2.39
C ARG A 537 -22.85 -4.56 1.54
N ALA A 538 -23.13 -4.38 0.25
CA ALA A 538 -23.49 -5.46 -0.66
C ALA A 538 -22.28 -6.04 -1.39
N VAL A 539 -21.17 -5.30 -1.46
CA VAL A 539 -19.91 -5.76 -2.05
C VAL A 539 -19.26 -6.80 -1.15
N MET A 540 -18.71 -7.86 -1.72
CA MET A 540 -17.89 -8.82 -0.96
C MET A 540 -16.41 -8.50 -1.19
N ASP A 541 -15.77 -8.02 -0.14
CA ASP A 541 -14.43 -7.42 -0.17
C ASP A 541 -13.77 -7.47 1.23
N LEU A 542 -12.64 -6.78 1.39
CA LEU A 542 -11.94 -6.70 2.67
C LEU A 542 -12.70 -5.88 3.73
N HIS A 543 -13.54 -4.94 3.29
CA HIS A 543 -14.30 -4.12 4.22
C HIS A 543 -15.40 -4.93 4.89
N THR A 544 -16.13 -5.69 4.09
CA THR A 544 -17.19 -6.58 4.57
C THR A 544 -16.64 -7.81 5.26
N SER A 545 -15.45 -8.30 4.88
CA SER A 545 -14.76 -9.35 5.64
C SER A 545 -14.45 -8.90 7.08
N GLN A 546 -14.05 -7.64 7.29
CA GLN A 546 -13.74 -7.06 8.60
C GLN A 546 -14.92 -7.00 9.56
N LYS A 547 -16.11 -6.81 9.00
CA LYS A 547 -17.37 -6.75 9.75
C LYS A 547 -17.97 -8.14 9.99
N SER A 548 -17.32 -9.20 9.48
CA SER A 548 -17.78 -10.58 9.65
C SER A 548 -17.23 -11.21 10.92
N ASP A 549 -17.96 -12.16 11.50
CA ASP A 549 -17.54 -12.93 12.68
C ASP A 549 -16.30 -13.79 12.43
N VAL A 550 -15.91 -14.00 11.17
CA VAL A 550 -14.73 -14.78 10.79
C VAL A 550 -13.50 -13.95 10.49
N TYR A 551 -13.59 -12.61 10.61
CA TYR A 551 -12.44 -11.72 10.44
C TYR A 551 -11.20 -12.14 11.27
N PRO A 552 -11.32 -12.64 12.51
CA PRO A 552 -10.16 -13.15 13.25
C PRO A 552 -9.28 -14.14 12.50
N TYR A 553 -9.89 -15.09 11.79
CA TYR A 553 -9.15 -16.06 10.98
C TYR A 553 -8.52 -15.41 9.77
N LEU A 554 -9.30 -14.57 9.08
CA LEU A 554 -8.88 -13.86 7.87
C LEU A 554 -7.70 -12.93 8.16
N HIS A 555 -7.82 -12.13 9.21
CA HIS A 555 -6.78 -11.25 9.71
C HIS A 555 -5.48 -12.02 10.03
N HIS A 556 -5.60 -13.17 10.69
CA HIS A 556 -4.45 -14.01 11.03
C HIS A 556 -3.75 -14.58 9.79
N ILE A 557 -4.49 -14.88 8.72
CA ILE A 557 -3.95 -15.32 7.43
C ILE A 557 -3.21 -14.16 6.76
N SER A 558 -3.83 -12.97 6.70
CA SER A 558 -3.28 -11.78 6.04
C SER A 558 -1.95 -11.32 6.63
N VAL A 559 -1.83 -11.27 7.96
CA VAL A 559 -0.63 -10.76 8.63
C VAL A 559 0.57 -11.72 8.52
N ASN A 560 0.31 -13.03 8.58
CA ASN A 560 1.36 -14.00 8.83
C ASN A 560 1.86 -14.76 7.60
N LEU A 561 1.10 -14.78 6.50
CA LEU A 561 1.60 -15.33 5.26
C LEU A 561 2.63 -14.38 4.62
N ASP A 562 3.71 -14.93 4.08
CA ASP A 562 4.88 -14.17 3.57
C ASP A 562 4.55 -13.14 2.48
N ARG A 563 3.33 -13.17 1.94
CA ARG A 563 2.72 -12.11 1.15
C ARG A 563 1.41 -11.76 1.83
N SER A 564 1.39 -10.64 2.54
CA SER A 564 0.13 -9.98 2.89
C SER A 564 -0.42 -9.50 1.56
N ASP A 565 -1.26 -10.29 0.93
CA ASP A 565 -2.06 -9.80 -0.17
C ASP A 565 -3.53 -10.00 0.19
N ASP A 566 -4.26 -8.90 0.09
CA ASP A 566 -5.71 -8.77 0.21
C ASP A 566 -6.45 -9.87 -0.58
N PHE A 567 -5.80 -10.43 -1.61
CA PHE A 567 -6.24 -11.56 -2.40
C PHE A 567 -6.51 -12.82 -1.57
N HIS A 568 -5.57 -13.28 -0.71
CA HIS A 568 -5.80 -14.50 0.06
C HIS A 568 -6.88 -14.34 1.11
N GLU A 569 -7.02 -13.14 1.68
CA GLU A 569 -8.09 -12.82 2.61
C GLU A 569 -9.45 -13.01 1.93
N LEU A 570 -9.66 -12.33 0.80
CA LEU A 570 -10.90 -12.41 0.03
C LEU A 570 -11.13 -13.83 -0.52
N LEU A 571 -10.07 -14.55 -0.91
CA LEU A 571 -10.17 -15.94 -1.38
C LEU A 571 -10.71 -16.86 -0.28
N VAL A 572 -10.15 -16.76 0.91
CA VAL A 572 -10.56 -17.59 2.05
C VAL A 572 -11.95 -17.18 2.54
N PHE A 573 -12.26 -15.89 2.53
CA PHE A 573 -13.60 -15.39 2.83
C PHE A 573 -14.65 -15.91 1.84
N LEU A 574 -14.34 -15.90 0.53
CA LEU A 574 -15.16 -16.52 -0.51
C LEU A 574 -15.39 -18.00 -0.25
N MET A 575 -14.34 -18.75 0.09
CA MET A 575 -14.48 -20.17 0.40
C MET A 575 -15.38 -20.41 1.62
N PHE A 576 -15.27 -19.59 2.65
CA PHE A 576 -16.09 -19.69 3.85
C PHE A 576 -17.57 -19.39 3.53
N GLU A 577 -17.86 -18.25 2.91
CA GLU A 577 -19.24 -17.88 2.55
C GLU A 577 -19.88 -18.89 1.59
N TYR A 578 -19.13 -19.40 0.62
CA TYR A 578 -19.67 -20.34 -0.37
C TYR A 578 -19.82 -21.77 0.17
N PHE A 579 -18.78 -22.35 0.78
CA PHE A 579 -18.76 -23.78 1.13
C PHE A 579 -19.10 -24.07 2.59
N VAL A 580 -18.94 -23.10 3.50
CA VAL A 580 -19.25 -23.30 4.93
C VAL A 580 -20.63 -22.75 5.25
N LYS A 581 -20.93 -21.50 4.90
CA LYS A 581 -22.27 -20.92 5.11
C LYS A 581 -23.28 -21.37 4.07
N GLY A 582 -22.87 -21.45 2.79
CA GLY A 582 -23.76 -21.87 1.72
C GLY A 582 -25.04 -21.02 1.69
N PRO A 583 -26.24 -21.62 1.69
CA PRO A 583 -27.52 -20.91 1.72
C PRO A 583 -27.72 -19.89 2.87
N GLU A 584 -27.00 -20.03 3.99
CA GLU A 584 -27.04 -19.10 5.12
C GLU A 584 -26.16 -17.84 4.89
N SER A 585 -25.41 -17.80 3.78
CA SER A 585 -24.67 -16.59 3.39
C SER A 585 -25.62 -15.49 2.94
N THR A 586 -25.40 -14.27 3.43
CA THR A 586 -26.11 -13.08 2.92
C THR A 586 -25.86 -12.86 1.41
N TRP A 587 -24.70 -13.30 0.91
CA TRP A 587 -24.35 -13.24 -0.51
C TRP A 587 -24.84 -14.45 -1.30
N TRP A 588 -25.51 -15.43 -0.70
CA TRP A 588 -25.91 -16.66 -1.37
C TRP A 588 -26.67 -16.45 -2.70
N PRO A 589 -27.62 -15.50 -2.82
CA PRO A 589 -28.30 -15.22 -4.09
C PRO A 589 -27.35 -14.85 -5.24
N TYR A 590 -26.21 -14.23 -4.93
CA TYR A 590 -25.14 -13.97 -5.88
C TYR A 590 -24.21 -15.19 -6.05
N LEU A 591 -23.76 -15.77 -4.94
CA LEU A 591 -22.81 -16.89 -4.95
C LEU A 591 -23.36 -18.13 -5.68
N ALA A 592 -24.65 -18.43 -5.55
CA ALA A 592 -25.30 -19.57 -6.21
C ALA A 592 -25.32 -19.48 -7.75
N LEU A 593 -25.12 -18.29 -8.32
CA LEU A 593 -25.02 -18.06 -9.76
C LEU A 593 -23.60 -18.22 -10.29
N LEU A 594 -22.58 -18.22 -9.42
CA LEU A 594 -21.21 -18.48 -9.84
C LEU A 594 -21.10 -19.87 -10.49
N PRO A 595 -20.22 -20.05 -11.48
CA PRO A 595 -20.02 -21.35 -12.12
C PRO A 595 -19.50 -22.36 -11.10
N SER A 596 -20.06 -23.56 -11.08
CA SER A 596 -19.51 -24.70 -10.32
C SER A 596 -18.15 -25.14 -10.87
N SER A 597 -17.39 -25.97 -10.14
CA SER A 597 -16.10 -26.50 -10.62
C SER A 597 -16.22 -27.23 -11.97
N THR A 598 -17.36 -27.84 -12.26
CA THR A 598 -17.64 -28.49 -13.55
C THR A 598 -18.03 -27.53 -14.68
N GLU A 599 -18.44 -26.30 -14.35
CA GLU A 599 -18.74 -25.22 -15.29
C GLU A 599 -17.54 -24.25 -15.46
N MET A 600 -16.38 -24.55 -14.86
CA MET A 600 -15.19 -23.71 -15.00
C MET A 600 -14.49 -23.94 -16.34
N TYR A 601 -14.47 -22.89 -17.16
CA TYR A 601 -13.77 -22.84 -18.44
C TYR A 601 -12.31 -22.32 -18.43
N PRO A 602 -11.80 -21.61 -17.40
CA PRO A 602 -10.41 -21.20 -17.37
C PRO A 602 -9.41 -22.37 -17.53
N PRO A 603 -8.34 -22.21 -18.32
CA PRO A 603 -7.35 -23.25 -18.59
C PRO A 603 -6.67 -23.89 -17.38
N ALA A 604 -6.77 -23.27 -16.20
CA ALA A 604 -6.31 -23.85 -14.94
C ALA A 604 -6.95 -25.24 -14.65
N PHE A 605 -8.15 -25.49 -15.19
CA PHE A 605 -8.89 -26.76 -15.07
C PHE A 605 -8.63 -27.75 -16.20
N TYR A 606 -7.85 -27.38 -17.22
CA TYR A 606 -7.69 -28.24 -18.39
C TYR A 606 -6.93 -29.53 -18.07
N ASP A 607 -7.38 -30.61 -18.70
CA ASP A 607 -6.67 -31.88 -18.73
C ASP A 607 -5.55 -31.87 -19.80
N ASN A 608 -4.77 -32.94 -19.84
CA ASN A 608 -3.65 -33.06 -20.77
C ASN A 608 -4.10 -33.09 -22.25
N GLU A 609 -5.33 -33.52 -22.55
CA GLU A 609 -5.86 -33.56 -23.92
C GLU A 609 -6.24 -32.16 -24.39
N GLN A 610 -6.91 -31.38 -23.55
CA GLN A 610 -7.22 -29.97 -23.82
C GLN A 610 -5.92 -29.15 -23.98
N LEU A 611 -4.94 -29.36 -23.10
CA LEU A 611 -3.63 -28.70 -23.21
C LEU A 611 -2.84 -29.11 -24.46
N ALA A 612 -3.12 -30.28 -25.05
CA ALA A 612 -2.49 -30.72 -26.29
C ALA A 612 -2.94 -29.89 -27.50
N ILE A 613 -4.13 -29.29 -27.47
CA ILE A 613 -4.61 -28.37 -28.52
C ILE A 613 -3.75 -27.10 -28.59
N LEU A 614 -3.16 -26.69 -27.46
CA LEU A 614 -2.30 -25.51 -27.36
C LEU A 614 -0.83 -25.81 -27.70
N THR A 615 -0.53 -26.98 -28.27
CA THR A 615 0.85 -27.38 -28.60
C THR A 615 1.46 -26.42 -29.62
N GLY A 616 2.63 -25.89 -29.28
CA GLY A 616 3.34 -24.89 -30.10
C GLY A 616 3.11 -23.44 -29.66
N HIS A 617 2.07 -23.16 -28.87
CA HIS A 617 1.81 -21.82 -28.35
C HIS A 617 2.46 -21.59 -26.96
N PRO A 618 3.13 -20.45 -26.71
CA PRO A 618 3.77 -20.15 -25.41
C PRO A 618 2.82 -20.19 -24.20
N ILE A 619 1.55 -19.83 -24.43
CA ILE A 619 0.50 -19.80 -23.38
C ILE A 619 0.33 -21.15 -22.67
N ARG A 620 0.59 -22.28 -23.34
CA ARG A 620 0.51 -23.61 -22.73
C ARG A 620 1.43 -23.72 -21.51
N ASN A 621 2.65 -23.19 -21.63
CA ASN A 621 3.61 -23.21 -20.53
C ASN A 621 3.21 -22.25 -19.42
N GLU A 622 2.57 -21.12 -19.77
CA GLU A 622 2.06 -20.17 -18.79
C GLU A 622 0.91 -20.76 -17.97
N ILE A 623 -0.01 -21.47 -18.61
CA ILE A 623 -1.11 -22.17 -17.94
C ILE A 623 -0.58 -23.16 -16.91
N VAL A 624 0.39 -24.00 -17.30
CA VAL A 624 1.01 -24.99 -16.40
C VAL A 624 1.74 -24.29 -15.25
N ARG A 625 2.56 -23.27 -15.52
CA ARG A 625 3.26 -22.51 -14.48
C ARG A 625 2.29 -21.84 -13.50
N ASN A 626 1.23 -21.23 -14.00
CA ASN A 626 0.24 -20.56 -13.15
C ASN A 626 -0.46 -21.59 -12.25
N ARG A 627 -0.90 -22.73 -12.81
CA ARG A 627 -1.51 -23.82 -12.05
C ARG A 627 -0.57 -24.36 -10.96
N ASP A 628 0.69 -24.62 -11.30
CA ASP A 628 1.70 -25.10 -10.34
C ASP A 628 1.94 -24.08 -9.22
N ARG A 629 1.97 -22.78 -9.55
CA ARG A 629 2.09 -21.69 -8.57
C ARG A 629 0.90 -21.66 -7.62
N ILE A 630 -0.33 -21.75 -8.13
CA ILE A 630 -1.56 -21.76 -7.32
C ILE A 630 -1.53 -22.96 -6.36
N LEU A 631 -1.24 -24.16 -6.87
CA LEU A 631 -1.21 -25.38 -6.06
C LEU A 631 -0.05 -25.42 -5.04
N SER A 632 1.10 -24.82 -5.38
CA SER A 632 2.21 -24.64 -4.44
C SER A 632 1.81 -23.71 -3.30
N THR A 633 1.13 -22.60 -3.61
CA THR A 633 0.62 -21.65 -2.60
C THR A 633 -0.43 -22.31 -1.72
N PHE A 634 -1.38 -23.06 -2.29
CA PHE A 634 -2.34 -23.87 -1.52
C PHE A 634 -1.66 -24.74 -0.47
N GLY A 635 -0.61 -25.47 -0.84
CA GLY A 635 0.12 -26.33 0.11
C GLY A 635 0.71 -25.54 1.29
N LYS A 636 1.22 -24.33 1.05
CA LYS A 636 1.76 -23.43 2.08
C LYS A 636 0.65 -22.89 2.98
N VAL A 637 -0.44 -22.38 2.37
CA VAL A 637 -1.59 -21.83 3.10
C VAL A 637 -2.25 -22.92 3.94
N LYS A 638 -2.46 -24.13 3.41
CA LYS A 638 -3.05 -25.26 4.14
C LYS A 638 -2.20 -25.67 5.35
N THR A 639 -0.90 -25.82 5.14
CA THR A 639 0.02 -26.17 6.23
C THR A 639 -0.01 -25.12 7.33
N TYR A 640 -0.06 -23.85 6.96
CA TYR A 640 -0.15 -22.74 7.89
C TYR A 640 -1.49 -22.73 8.64
N LEU A 641 -2.60 -22.75 7.90
CA LEU A 641 -3.96 -22.67 8.42
C LEU A 641 -4.22 -23.80 9.44
N TYR A 642 -3.91 -25.05 9.10
CA TYR A 642 -4.19 -26.16 10.03
C TYR A 642 -3.25 -26.23 11.23
N ARG A 643 -1.99 -25.79 11.07
CA ARG A 643 -1.06 -25.73 12.20
C ARG A 643 -1.44 -24.63 13.19
N THR A 644 -2.03 -23.54 12.71
CA THR A 644 -2.19 -22.32 13.52
C THR A 644 -3.63 -21.99 13.88
N LEU A 645 -4.57 -22.19 12.97
CA LEU A 645 -5.99 -21.87 13.12
C LEU A 645 -6.87 -23.11 13.35
N GLY A 646 -6.32 -24.31 13.13
CA GLY A 646 -7.05 -25.57 13.24
C GLY A 646 -7.97 -25.82 12.04
N GLU A 647 -8.82 -26.85 12.17
CA GLU A 647 -9.68 -27.36 11.09
C GLU A 647 -11.14 -26.87 11.19
N LYS A 648 -11.51 -26.12 12.22
CA LYS A 648 -12.90 -25.69 12.44
C LYS A 648 -13.36 -24.62 11.44
N PHE A 649 -12.53 -23.61 11.22
CA PHE A 649 -12.87 -22.48 10.34
C PHE A 649 -13.05 -22.91 8.88
N LEU A 650 -12.09 -23.68 8.36
CA LEU A 650 -12.17 -24.30 7.04
C LEU A 650 -11.91 -25.81 7.16
N PRO A 651 -12.97 -26.62 7.20
CA PRO A 651 -12.87 -28.07 7.32
C PRO A 651 -12.06 -28.75 6.20
N PRO A 652 -11.42 -29.92 6.44
CA PRO A 652 -10.64 -30.64 5.43
C PRO A 652 -11.37 -31.02 4.16
N ASP A 653 -12.69 -31.25 4.25
CA ASP A 653 -13.58 -31.51 3.13
C ASP A 653 -13.97 -30.24 2.35
N VAL A 654 -13.78 -29.06 2.94
CA VAL A 654 -13.98 -27.74 2.30
C VAL A 654 -12.67 -27.20 1.72
N PHE A 655 -11.58 -27.21 2.48
CA PHE A 655 -10.28 -26.69 2.05
C PHE A 655 -9.48 -27.71 1.23
N THR A 656 -10.08 -28.07 0.09
CA THR A 656 -9.53 -29.01 -0.90
C THR A 656 -8.78 -28.26 -2.00
N LYS A 657 -7.93 -28.99 -2.75
CA LYS A 657 -7.23 -28.42 -3.92
C LYS A 657 -8.20 -27.89 -4.97
N GLU A 658 -9.31 -28.60 -5.16
CA GLU A 658 -10.34 -28.27 -6.15
C GLU A 658 -11.07 -26.98 -5.76
N ASN A 659 -11.56 -26.89 -4.53
CA ASN A 659 -12.28 -25.70 -4.05
C ASN A 659 -11.36 -24.47 -3.99
N TYR A 660 -10.09 -24.64 -3.63
CA TYR A 660 -9.12 -23.55 -3.65
C TYR A 660 -8.82 -23.06 -5.07
N LEU A 661 -8.65 -24.00 -6.02
CA LEU A 661 -8.44 -23.65 -7.42
C LEU A 661 -9.67 -22.94 -8.01
N TRP A 662 -10.87 -23.39 -7.63
CA TRP A 662 -12.14 -22.74 -7.95
C TRP A 662 -12.19 -21.31 -7.42
N ALA A 663 -11.98 -21.11 -6.11
CA ALA A 663 -12.04 -19.78 -5.50
C ALA A 663 -11.02 -18.81 -6.11
N HIS A 664 -9.78 -19.28 -6.34
CA HIS A 664 -8.77 -18.48 -7.03
C HIS A 664 -9.21 -18.08 -8.44
N SER A 665 -9.81 -19.01 -9.19
CA SER A 665 -10.25 -18.75 -10.56
C SER A 665 -11.49 -17.85 -10.61
N ILE A 666 -12.38 -17.92 -9.62
CA ILE A 666 -13.47 -16.95 -9.45
C ILE A 666 -12.89 -15.56 -9.24
N LEU A 667 -11.96 -15.36 -8.31
CA LEU A 667 -11.35 -14.05 -8.11
C LEU A 667 -10.63 -13.53 -9.36
N ASP A 668 -9.91 -14.39 -10.08
CA ASP A 668 -9.24 -13.98 -11.32
C ASP A 668 -10.23 -13.55 -12.41
N SER A 669 -11.38 -14.21 -12.52
CA SER A 669 -12.33 -14.00 -13.63
C SER A 669 -13.44 -12.98 -13.35
N ARG A 670 -13.76 -12.73 -12.07
CA ARG A 670 -15.00 -12.05 -11.64
C ARG A 670 -14.80 -10.87 -10.67
N SER A 671 -13.56 -10.60 -10.27
CA SER A 671 -13.31 -9.44 -9.41
C SER A 671 -13.23 -8.14 -10.20
N ILE A 672 -13.84 -7.10 -9.66
CA ILE A 672 -13.77 -5.73 -10.13
C ILE A 672 -12.70 -4.99 -9.32
N TRP A 673 -11.91 -4.19 -10.00
CA TRP A 673 -10.77 -3.48 -9.42
C TRP A 673 -11.07 -1.99 -9.27
N TRP A 674 -10.89 -1.47 -8.06
CA TRP A 674 -10.76 -0.04 -7.80
C TRP A 674 -9.85 0.17 -6.59
N ASN A 675 -9.22 1.34 -6.49
CA ASN A 675 -8.30 1.68 -5.40
C ASN A 675 -7.20 0.63 -5.13
N GLY A 676 -6.76 -0.10 -6.16
CA GLY A 676 -5.75 -1.16 -6.05
C GLY A 676 -6.24 -2.47 -5.39
N GLN A 677 -7.53 -2.59 -5.08
CA GLN A 677 -8.13 -3.74 -4.42
C GLN A 677 -9.11 -4.48 -5.33
N ARG A 678 -9.29 -5.78 -5.05
CA ARG A 678 -10.25 -6.66 -5.73
C ARG A 678 -11.54 -6.74 -4.93
N HIS A 679 -12.66 -6.75 -5.64
CA HIS A 679 -13.99 -6.80 -5.05
C HIS A 679 -14.87 -7.75 -5.86
N LEU A 680 -15.65 -8.59 -5.19
CA LEU A 680 -16.74 -9.31 -5.84
C LEU A 680 -18.00 -8.45 -5.72
N VAL A 681 -18.54 -8.03 -6.86
CA VAL A 681 -19.61 -7.03 -6.91
C VAL A 681 -20.88 -7.67 -7.48
N PRO A 682 -21.85 -8.03 -6.62
CA PRO A 682 -23.11 -8.60 -7.07
C PRO A 682 -23.79 -7.74 -8.14
N LEU A 683 -24.43 -8.40 -9.10
CA LEU A 683 -25.05 -7.85 -10.31
C LEU A 683 -24.07 -7.23 -11.32
N LEU A 684 -23.05 -6.47 -10.90
CA LEU A 684 -22.05 -5.91 -11.82
C LEU A 684 -21.23 -7.02 -12.50
N ASP A 685 -20.85 -8.06 -11.76
CA ASP A 685 -20.16 -9.25 -12.29
C ASP A 685 -20.97 -10.04 -13.35
N MET A 686 -22.26 -9.72 -13.52
CA MET A 686 -23.11 -10.34 -14.55
C MET A 686 -23.14 -9.56 -15.86
N VAL A 687 -22.51 -8.38 -15.93
CA VAL A 687 -22.37 -7.62 -17.17
C VAL A 687 -21.33 -8.32 -18.05
N ASN A 688 -21.62 -8.54 -19.33
CA ASN A 688 -20.75 -9.32 -20.21
C ASN A 688 -19.76 -8.43 -20.98
N CYS A 689 -18.65 -9.03 -21.41
CA CYS A 689 -17.59 -8.32 -22.14
C CYS A 689 -17.92 -8.12 -23.63
N LYS A 690 -17.68 -6.91 -24.17
CA LYS A 690 -17.71 -6.58 -25.61
C LYS A 690 -16.78 -5.39 -25.90
N THR A 691 -16.07 -5.43 -27.04
CA THR A 691 -15.02 -4.44 -27.39
C THR A 691 -15.39 -3.55 -28.58
N ASP A 692 -16.68 -3.45 -28.95
CA ASP A 692 -17.18 -2.79 -30.17
C ASP A 692 -17.12 -1.25 -30.09
N GLY A 693 -15.93 -0.68 -29.92
CA GLY A 693 -15.72 0.78 -29.78
C GLY A 693 -16.19 1.34 -28.43
N LEU A 694 -16.49 0.46 -27.47
CA LEU A 694 -16.87 0.86 -26.12
C LEU A 694 -15.66 1.42 -25.37
N ARG A 695 -15.90 2.41 -24.50
CA ARG A 695 -14.92 2.85 -23.52
C ARG A 695 -14.61 1.71 -22.56
N VAL A 696 -13.32 1.54 -22.24
CA VAL A 696 -12.87 0.59 -21.20
C VAL A 696 -13.59 0.86 -19.89
N HIS A 697 -14.13 -0.20 -19.29
CA HIS A 697 -14.82 -0.17 -18.02
C HIS A 697 -13.92 0.37 -16.92
N SER A 698 -14.54 1.16 -16.06
CA SER A 698 -13.95 1.62 -14.80
C SER A 698 -15.06 1.78 -13.78
N THR A 699 -14.86 1.24 -12.59
CA THR A 699 -15.72 1.49 -11.44
C THR A 699 -15.01 2.48 -10.51
N THR A 700 -15.75 3.48 -10.04
CA THR A 700 -15.27 4.44 -9.04
C THR A 700 -16.19 4.41 -7.83
N VAL A 701 -15.66 4.62 -6.63
CA VAL A 701 -16.49 4.81 -5.44
C VAL A 701 -16.94 6.27 -5.39
N ASP A 702 -18.24 6.51 -5.34
CA ASP A 702 -18.85 7.83 -5.15
C ASP A 702 -19.98 7.69 -4.13
N LEU A 703 -19.72 8.15 -2.91
CA LEU A 703 -20.66 8.02 -1.80
C LEU A 703 -21.75 9.07 -1.80
N SER A 704 -21.61 10.18 -2.55
CA SER A 704 -22.74 11.07 -2.81
C SER A 704 -23.86 10.34 -3.55
N LEU A 705 -23.47 9.34 -4.36
CA LEU A 705 -24.38 8.41 -5.04
C LEU A 705 -24.62 7.12 -4.24
N GLY A 706 -23.90 6.90 -3.13
CA GLY A 706 -24.15 5.82 -2.17
C GLY A 706 -23.36 4.53 -2.39
N GLY A 707 -22.27 4.50 -3.16
CA GLY A 707 -21.42 3.31 -3.27
C GLY A 707 -20.49 3.22 -4.48
N ALA A 708 -20.23 2.00 -4.96
CA ALA A 708 -19.45 1.74 -6.16
C ALA A 708 -20.30 2.05 -7.40
N VAL A 709 -19.84 3.00 -8.22
CA VAL A 709 -20.58 3.57 -9.34
C VAL A 709 -20.01 3.09 -10.66
N THR A 710 -20.90 2.57 -11.50
CA THR A 710 -20.59 2.19 -12.88
C THR A 710 -21.43 3.02 -13.85
N ARG A 711 -20.75 3.58 -14.86
CA ARG A 711 -21.33 4.45 -15.88
C ARG A 711 -21.27 3.80 -17.25
N ALA A 712 -22.35 3.94 -18.00
CA ALA A 712 -22.51 3.29 -19.28
C ALA A 712 -21.46 3.77 -20.30
N ALA A 713 -20.87 2.83 -21.03
CA ALA A 713 -19.91 3.11 -22.10
C ALA A 713 -20.58 3.52 -23.43
N ALA A 714 -21.89 3.27 -23.55
CA ALA A 714 -22.71 3.61 -24.70
C ALA A 714 -24.17 3.88 -24.27
N THR A 715 -25.02 4.21 -25.23
CA THR A 715 -26.48 4.28 -25.01
C THR A 715 -27.09 2.88 -25.18
N TYR A 716 -28.02 2.52 -24.30
CA TYR A 716 -28.76 1.26 -24.35
C TYR A 716 -30.27 1.52 -24.31
N GLU A 717 -31.02 0.79 -25.12
CA GLU A 717 -32.49 0.78 -25.06
C GLU A 717 -33.00 -0.14 -23.96
N LYS A 718 -34.27 0.05 -23.56
CA LYS A 718 -34.91 -0.86 -22.61
C LYS A 718 -34.89 -2.30 -23.16
N GLU A 719 -34.60 -3.27 -22.31
CA GLU A 719 -34.51 -4.71 -22.60
C GLU A 719 -33.27 -5.10 -23.44
N GLU A 720 -32.42 -4.13 -23.81
CA GLU A 720 -31.12 -4.41 -24.42
C GLU A 720 -30.12 -4.95 -23.39
N GLN A 721 -29.25 -5.87 -23.82
CA GLN A 721 -28.16 -6.34 -22.98
C GLN A 721 -27.10 -5.26 -22.82
N VAL A 722 -26.74 -4.96 -21.57
CA VAL A 722 -25.64 -4.04 -21.27
C VAL A 722 -24.31 -4.80 -21.35
N PHE A 723 -23.33 -4.19 -22.02
CA PHE A 723 -22.00 -4.74 -22.24
C PHE A 723 -20.91 -3.77 -21.79
N GLU A 724 -19.75 -4.32 -21.45
CA GLU A 724 -18.58 -3.53 -21.05
C GLU A 724 -17.31 -3.99 -21.74
N ASP A 725 -16.40 -3.07 -22.02
CA ASP A 725 -15.07 -3.43 -22.50
C ASP A 725 -14.12 -3.59 -21.30
N TYR A 726 -13.61 -4.80 -21.08
CA TYR A 726 -12.68 -5.05 -19.97
C TYR A 726 -11.24 -4.60 -20.25
N GLY A 727 -10.92 -4.20 -21.49
CA GLY A 727 -9.65 -3.60 -21.87
C GLY A 727 -8.45 -4.55 -21.88
N GLN A 728 -8.65 -5.84 -22.19
CA GLN A 728 -7.60 -6.86 -22.11
C GLN A 728 -7.48 -7.69 -23.40
N PRO A 729 -6.29 -8.22 -23.72
CA PRO A 729 -6.13 -9.15 -24.85
C PRO A 729 -6.76 -10.52 -24.56
N ASN A 730 -7.06 -11.26 -25.62
CA ASN A 730 -7.55 -12.63 -25.57
C ASN A 730 -6.59 -13.58 -24.85
N SER A 731 -5.29 -13.29 -24.77
CA SER A 731 -4.37 -14.07 -23.95
C SER A 731 -4.72 -14.02 -22.46
N ILE A 732 -5.22 -12.87 -21.97
CA ILE A 732 -5.70 -12.66 -20.61
C ILE A 732 -7.12 -13.22 -20.44
N TYR A 733 -8.05 -12.90 -21.35
CA TYR A 733 -9.41 -13.47 -21.32
C TYR A 733 -9.40 -14.99 -21.35
N PHE A 734 -8.55 -15.58 -22.18
CA PHE A 734 -8.43 -17.03 -22.25
C PHE A 734 -7.82 -17.59 -20.98
N LEU A 735 -6.67 -17.06 -20.53
CA LEU A 735 -5.94 -17.60 -19.38
C LEU A 735 -6.72 -17.53 -18.07
N PHE A 736 -7.42 -16.42 -17.83
CA PHE A 736 -8.04 -16.14 -16.53
C PHE A 736 -9.57 -16.23 -16.54
N HIS A 737 -10.24 -15.87 -17.65
CA HIS A 737 -11.72 -15.88 -17.74
C HIS A 737 -12.28 -17.08 -18.52
N GLY A 738 -11.46 -17.75 -19.33
CA GLY A 738 -11.85 -18.93 -20.10
C GLY A 738 -12.56 -18.65 -21.43
N PHE A 739 -12.52 -17.42 -21.95
CA PHE A 739 -13.13 -17.07 -23.24
C PHE A 739 -12.17 -16.30 -24.17
N SER A 740 -12.55 -16.12 -25.44
CA SER A 740 -11.83 -15.28 -26.40
C SER A 740 -12.81 -14.57 -27.32
N LEU A 741 -12.58 -13.28 -27.55
CA LEU A 741 -13.36 -12.45 -28.46
C LEU A 741 -12.88 -12.63 -29.90
N GLU A 742 -13.79 -12.40 -30.86
CA GLU A 742 -13.50 -12.51 -32.28
C GLU A 742 -12.59 -11.41 -32.81
N ASN A 743 -12.94 -10.16 -32.53
CA ASN A 743 -12.25 -8.96 -32.99
C ASN A 743 -11.79 -8.14 -31.79
N ASN A 744 -10.75 -8.61 -31.11
CA ASN A 744 -10.23 -7.93 -29.92
C ASN A 744 -9.15 -6.90 -30.31
N PRO A 745 -9.37 -5.58 -30.16
CA PRO A 745 -8.38 -4.56 -30.52
C PRO A 745 -7.14 -4.56 -29.61
N TYR A 746 -7.19 -5.23 -28.46
CA TYR A 746 -6.07 -5.35 -27.54
C TYR A 746 -5.13 -6.51 -27.86
N ASP A 747 -5.53 -7.41 -28.77
CA ASP A 747 -4.76 -8.60 -29.11
C ASP A 747 -3.38 -8.30 -29.68
N CYS A 748 -2.43 -9.14 -29.31
CA CYS A 748 -1.08 -9.09 -29.84
C CYS A 748 -0.42 -10.47 -29.83
N VAL A 749 0.58 -10.63 -30.68
CA VAL A 749 1.47 -11.80 -30.68
C VAL A 749 2.72 -11.50 -29.86
N GLU A 750 3.02 -12.37 -28.90
CA GLU A 750 4.24 -12.26 -28.10
C GLU A 750 5.47 -12.62 -28.94
N TYR A 751 6.42 -11.70 -29.04
CA TYR A 751 7.74 -11.92 -29.66
C TYR A 751 8.84 -11.60 -28.66
N ILE A 752 9.71 -12.58 -28.38
CA ILE A 752 10.85 -12.41 -27.47
C ILE A 752 12.13 -12.36 -28.31
N ALA A 753 12.93 -11.32 -28.12
CA ALA A 753 14.22 -11.16 -28.78
C ALA A 753 15.32 -10.80 -27.77
N ASP A 754 16.53 -11.25 -28.05
CA ASP A 754 17.72 -10.80 -27.34
C ASP A 754 18.30 -9.62 -28.13
N LEU A 755 18.18 -8.41 -27.57
CA LEU A 755 18.63 -7.17 -28.20
C LEU A 755 20.10 -6.90 -27.85
N ASP A 756 20.88 -6.43 -28.82
CA ASP A 756 22.24 -5.93 -28.59
C ASP A 756 22.25 -4.49 -28.04
N THR A 757 23.44 -3.96 -27.71
CA THR A 757 23.57 -2.63 -27.09
C THR A 757 22.97 -1.52 -27.96
N GLU A 758 23.12 -1.57 -29.28
CA GLU A 758 22.59 -0.56 -30.20
C GLU A 758 21.06 -0.61 -30.27
N GLN A 759 20.50 -1.82 -30.35
CA GLN A 759 19.06 -2.06 -30.33
C GLN A 759 18.43 -1.67 -29.00
N LEU A 760 19.13 -1.88 -27.88
CA LEU A 760 18.69 -1.48 -26.55
C LEU A 760 18.70 0.03 -26.36
N GLU A 761 19.71 0.73 -26.86
CA GLU A 761 19.74 2.20 -26.85
C GLU A 761 18.53 2.77 -27.60
N ARG A 762 18.22 2.24 -28.79
CA ARG A 762 17.03 2.62 -29.56
C ARG A 762 15.72 2.31 -28.82
N PHE A 763 15.61 1.15 -28.20
CA PHE A 763 14.45 0.76 -27.40
C PHE A 763 14.25 1.67 -26.17
N SER A 764 15.34 2.01 -25.47
CA SER A 764 15.32 2.82 -24.25
C SER A 764 14.89 4.28 -24.48
N LEU A 765 15.18 4.85 -25.65
CA LEU A 765 14.71 6.19 -26.03
C LEU A 765 13.18 6.31 -26.08
N PHE A 766 12.46 5.18 -26.24
CA PHE A 766 11.00 5.15 -26.37
C PHE A 766 10.25 4.92 -25.04
N LYS A 767 10.84 4.25 -24.04
CA LYS A 767 10.15 3.84 -22.79
C LYS A 767 10.50 4.63 -21.52
N HIS A 768 11.10 5.82 -21.62
CA HIS A 768 11.54 6.64 -20.46
C HIS A 768 12.28 5.81 -19.38
N GLY A 769 13.23 4.97 -19.79
CA GLY A 769 14.00 4.12 -18.88
C GLY A 769 15.47 4.06 -19.27
N ASN A 770 16.35 4.49 -18.36
CA ASN A 770 17.79 4.45 -18.54
C ASN A 770 18.26 2.97 -18.51
N PRO A 771 18.92 2.44 -19.55
CA PRO A 771 19.35 1.04 -19.58
C PRO A 771 20.41 0.79 -18.49
N LYS A 772 20.16 -0.20 -17.63
CA LYS A 772 21.14 -0.63 -16.62
C LYS A 772 22.15 -1.56 -17.29
N HIS A 773 23.32 -0.99 -17.62
CA HIS A 773 24.57 -1.62 -18.08
C HIS A 773 24.81 -1.64 -19.62
N PRO A 774 25.94 -1.10 -20.11
CA PRO A 774 26.25 -0.97 -21.54
C PRO A 774 26.83 -2.22 -22.25
N ASP A 775 27.10 -3.34 -21.55
CA ASP A 775 27.90 -4.45 -22.10
C ASP A 775 27.20 -5.84 -22.13
N ALA A 776 25.87 -5.92 -22.24
CA ALA A 776 25.19 -7.21 -22.34
C ALA A 776 23.97 -7.20 -23.26
N THR A 777 23.79 -8.28 -24.03
CA THR A 777 22.51 -8.55 -24.71
C THR A 777 21.41 -8.72 -23.67
N GLN A 778 20.26 -8.06 -23.89
CA GLN A 778 19.13 -8.11 -22.98
C GLN A 778 17.91 -8.71 -23.68
N ARG A 779 17.28 -9.67 -23.00
CA ARG A 779 16.05 -10.30 -23.47
C ARG A 779 14.87 -9.34 -23.28
N VAL A 780 14.24 -8.96 -24.38
CA VAL A 780 13.09 -8.05 -24.44
C VAL A 780 11.87 -8.79 -25.00
N ARG A 781 10.69 -8.48 -24.45
CA ARG A 781 9.39 -9.02 -24.89
C ARG A 781 8.60 -7.92 -25.57
N PHE A 782 8.20 -8.18 -26.82
CA PHE A 782 7.33 -7.34 -27.64
C PHE A 782 5.92 -7.97 -27.70
N CYS A 783 4.91 -7.10 -27.76
CA CYS A 783 3.50 -7.44 -27.93
C CYS A 783 3.07 -6.86 -29.28
N ILE A 784 3.20 -7.65 -30.35
CA ILE A 784 3.03 -7.17 -31.73
C ILE A 784 1.53 -7.13 -32.08
N LYS A 785 0.98 -5.92 -32.23
CA LYS A 785 -0.43 -5.63 -32.54
C LYS A 785 -0.67 -5.48 -34.03
N SER A 786 -1.90 -5.73 -34.47
CA SER A 786 -2.38 -5.39 -35.82
C SER A 786 -3.19 -4.08 -35.75
N PRO A 787 -2.94 -3.07 -36.61
CA PRO A 787 -1.97 -3.07 -37.69
C PRO A 787 -0.52 -2.96 -37.18
N LEU A 788 0.42 -3.48 -37.98
CA LEU A 788 1.85 -3.53 -37.68
C LEU A 788 2.45 -2.14 -37.46
N SER A 789 1.86 -1.11 -38.07
CA SER A 789 2.21 0.30 -37.87
C SER A 789 2.05 0.78 -36.41
N SER A 790 1.24 0.10 -35.60
CA SER A 790 1.03 0.44 -34.19
C SER A 790 2.15 -0.04 -33.25
N ASN A 791 3.25 -0.59 -33.78
CA ASN A 791 4.35 -1.20 -33.02
C ASN A 791 5.64 -0.40 -33.16
N GLU A 792 5.60 0.88 -32.81
CA GLU A 792 6.73 1.80 -32.93
C GLU A 792 7.97 1.31 -32.17
N ASP A 793 7.79 0.70 -30.99
CA ASP A 793 8.88 0.15 -30.19
C ASP A 793 9.63 -0.97 -30.92
N LEU A 794 8.91 -1.89 -31.56
CA LEU A 794 9.47 -2.95 -32.38
C LEU A 794 10.21 -2.38 -33.60
N ILE A 795 9.57 -1.44 -34.33
CA ILE A 795 10.13 -0.85 -35.55
C ILE A 795 11.40 -0.05 -35.24
N VAL A 796 11.41 0.71 -34.14
CA VAL A 796 12.58 1.49 -33.71
C VAL A 796 13.72 0.58 -33.23
N SER A 797 13.41 -0.50 -32.53
CA SER A 797 14.44 -1.45 -32.06
C SER A 797 15.17 -2.15 -33.20
N PHE A 798 14.46 -2.64 -34.21
CA PHE A 798 15.06 -3.42 -35.31
C PHE A 798 15.42 -2.58 -36.54
N GLY A 799 14.80 -1.41 -36.72
CA GLY A 799 14.83 -0.67 -37.98
C GLY A 799 14.03 -1.36 -39.07
N VAL A 800 13.59 -0.60 -40.08
CA VAL A 800 12.76 -1.13 -41.19
C VAL A 800 13.46 -2.27 -41.95
N ASP A 801 14.80 -2.25 -42.01
CA ASP A 801 15.61 -3.21 -42.78
C ASP A 801 15.84 -4.57 -42.08
N ASP A 802 15.78 -4.67 -40.73
CA ASP A 802 15.95 -5.94 -39.98
C ASP A 802 14.62 -6.54 -39.47
N MET A 803 13.48 -6.05 -39.99
CA MET A 803 12.15 -6.61 -39.73
C MET A 803 11.97 -8.06 -40.24
N ALA A 804 12.93 -8.59 -40.99
CA ALA A 804 12.96 -9.98 -41.46
C ALA A 804 13.02 -11.00 -40.30
N ARG A 805 13.69 -10.67 -39.18
CA ARG A 805 13.80 -11.56 -38.01
C ARG A 805 12.47 -11.72 -37.28
N PRO A 806 11.76 -10.64 -36.86
CA PRO A 806 10.41 -10.74 -36.34
C PRO A 806 9.48 -11.50 -37.30
N LYS A 807 9.49 -11.15 -38.59
CA LYS A 807 8.64 -11.80 -39.60
C LYS A 807 8.84 -13.32 -39.64
N LYS A 808 10.09 -13.78 -39.75
CA LYS A 808 10.41 -15.21 -39.81
C LYS A 808 10.01 -15.96 -38.53
N ALA A 809 10.10 -15.30 -37.38
CA ALA A 809 9.64 -15.87 -36.12
C ALA A 809 8.11 -16.04 -36.10
N LEU A 810 7.35 -15.03 -36.55
CA LEU A 810 5.90 -15.09 -36.68
C LEU A 810 5.46 -16.17 -37.67
N GLU A 811 6.09 -16.27 -38.85
CA GLU A 811 5.82 -17.31 -39.84
C GLU A 811 6.06 -18.73 -39.29
N LYS A 812 7.14 -18.92 -38.52
CA LYS A 812 7.42 -20.20 -37.86
C LYS A 812 6.35 -20.57 -36.83
N THR A 813 5.93 -19.59 -36.03
CA THR A 813 4.85 -19.78 -35.05
C THR A 813 3.55 -20.14 -35.78
N HIS A 814 3.16 -19.38 -36.81
CA HIS A 814 1.98 -19.64 -37.63
C HIS A 814 1.98 -21.06 -38.21
N GLN A 815 3.06 -21.48 -38.87
CA GLN A 815 3.18 -22.84 -39.43
C GLN A 815 2.99 -23.92 -38.36
N THR A 816 3.53 -23.70 -37.16
CA THR A 816 3.40 -24.63 -36.04
C THR A 816 1.94 -24.71 -35.58
N LEU A 817 1.27 -23.58 -35.37
CA LEU A 817 -0.12 -23.55 -34.89
C LEU A 817 -1.09 -24.16 -35.92
N VAL A 818 -0.92 -23.83 -37.21
CA VAL A 818 -1.72 -24.40 -38.31
C VAL A 818 -1.52 -25.91 -38.41
N ALA A 819 -0.28 -26.40 -38.28
CA ALA A 819 -0.01 -27.83 -38.27
C ALA A 819 -0.69 -28.54 -37.09
N THR A 820 -0.68 -27.92 -35.89
CA THR A 820 -1.35 -28.45 -34.70
C THR A 820 -2.86 -28.58 -34.87
N LEU A 821 -3.52 -27.59 -35.51
CA LEU A 821 -4.97 -27.59 -35.68
C LEU A 821 -5.49 -28.32 -36.94
N ARG A 822 -4.60 -28.72 -37.86
CA ARG A 822 -4.99 -29.29 -39.15
C ARG A 822 -5.98 -30.46 -38.99
N GLY A 823 -7.13 -30.35 -39.64
CA GLY A 823 -8.18 -31.38 -39.65
C GLY A 823 -8.96 -31.52 -38.35
N ARG A 824 -8.80 -30.60 -37.38
CA ARG A 824 -9.56 -30.58 -36.13
C ARG A 824 -10.71 -29.58 -36.21
N THR A 825 -11.89 -30.00 -35.79
CA THR A 825 -13.08 -29.17 -35.61
C THR A 825 -13.80 -29.64 -34.35
N PHE A 826 -14.34 -28.71 -33.58
CA PHE A 826 -15.04 -29.00 -32.33
C PHE A 826 -16.33 -28.18 -32.28
N GLU A 827 -17.40 -28.79 -31.80
CA GLU A 827 -18.67 -28.10 -31.52
C GLU A 827 -18.51 -27.12 -30.34
N PRO A 828 -19.26 -26.00 -30.30
CA PRO A 828 -19.18 -25.00 -29.22
C PRO A 828 -19.30 -25.57 -27.81
N GLU A 829 -20.11 -26.62 -27.62
CA GLU A 829 -20.34 -27.25 -26.32
C GLU A 829 -19.20 -28.19 -25.89
N SER A 830 -18.24 -28.47 -26.78
CA SER A 830 -17.11 -29.35 -26.48
C SER A 830 -16.13 -28.70 -25.50
N LYS A 831 -15.61 -29.48 -24.54
CA LYS A 831 -14.49 -29.06 -23.67
C LYS A 831 -13.23 -28.65 -24.45
N PHE A 832 -13.12 -29.05 -25.72
CA PHE A 832 -12.01 -28.72 -26.61
C PHE A 832 -12.21 -27.42 -27.39
N TYR A 833 -13.41 -26.83 -27.36
CA TYR A 833 -13.76 -25.66 -28.16
C TYR A 833 -13.00 -24.41 -27.73
N GLY A 834 -12.92 -24.12 -26.43
CA GLY A 834 -12.17 -22.99 -25.88
C GLY A 834 -10.71 -22.89 -26.37
N PRO A 835 -9.85 -23.91 -26.14
CA PRO A 835 -8.46 -23.88 -26.60
C PRO A 835 -8.36 -23.87 -28.13
N PHE A 836 -9.29 -24.52 -28.84
CA PHE A 836 -9.35 -24.49 -30.30
C PHE A 836 -9.65 -23.08 -30.83
N LEU A 837 -10.66 -22.42 -30.26
CA LEU A 837 -11.09 -21.08 -30.65
C LEU A 837 -9.95 -20.07 -30.40
N PHE A 838 -9.33 -20.11 -29.22
CA PHE A 838 -8.17 -19.27 -28.91
C PHE A 838 -7.06 -19.43 -29.96
N MET A 839 -6.68 -20.68 -30.27
CA MET A 839 -5.65 -20.97 -31.27
C MET A 839 -6.04 -20.45 -32.67
N LYS A 840 -7.32 -20.59 -33.06
CA LYS A 840 -7.82 -20.06 -34.34
C LYS A 840 -7.70 -18.55 -34.41
N ARG A 841 -8.02 -17.82 -33.33
CA ARG A 841 -7.86 -16.35 -33.25
C ARG A 841 -6.39 -15.95 -33.35
N GLN A 842 -5.49 -16.67 -32.68
CA GLN A 842 -4.05 -16.41 -32.78
C GLN A 842 -3.49 -16.67 -34.19
N ILE A 843 -3.98 -17.70 -34.90
CA ILE A 843 -3.61 -17.95 -36.29
C ILE A 843 -4.08 -16.79 -37.19
N GLN A 844 -5.31 -16.31 -37.04
CA GLN A 844 -5.83 -15.18 -37.81
C GLN A 844 -4.97 -13.92 -37.59
N LEU A 845 -4.68 -13.58 -36.34
CA LEU A 845 -3.84 -12.44 -36.02
C LEU A 845 -2.42 -12.56 -36.62
N LEU A 846 -1.84 -13.76 -36.61
CA LEU A 846 -0.56 -14.03 -37.25
C LEU A 846 -0.63 -13.83 -38.76
N GLU A 847 -1.70 -14.31 -39.42
CA GLU A 847 -1.90 -14.12 -40.87
C GLU A 847 -2.00 -12.65 -41.24
N ASP A 848 -2.79 -11.88 -40.49
CA ASP A 848 -2.96 -10.44 -40.68
C ASP A 848 -1.62 -9.72 -40.52
N LEU A 849 -0.87 -10.01 -39.46
CA LEU A 849 0.45 -9.42 -39.21
C LEU A 849 1.46 -9.77 -40.31
N ILE A 850 1.59 -11.06 -40.66
CA ILE A 850 2.54 -11.54 -41.67
C ILE A 850 2.26 -10.90 -43.04
N SER A 851 0.98 -10.66 -43.37
CA SER A 851 0.61 -10.00 -44.62
C SER A 851 1.12 -8.56 -44.71
N GLN A 852 1.06 -7.81 -43.59
CA GLN A 852 1.46 -6.40 -43.52
C GLN A 852 2.97 -6.18 -43.58
N PHE A 853 3.79 -7.20 -43.29
CA PHE A 853 5.24 -7.12 -43.51
C PHE A 853 5.63 -6.97 -44.99
N LYS A 854 4.71 -7.21 -45.94
CA LYS A 854 4.96 -6.96 -47.36
C LYS A 854 4.84 -5.48 -47.72
N ASP A 855 4.06 -4.73 -46.94
CA ASP A 855 3.71 -3.32 -47.20
C ASP A 855 4.58 -2.33 -46.40
N LEU A 856 5.54 -2.84 -45.62
CA LEU A 856 6.49 -2.07 -44.79
C LEU A 856 7.65 -1.44 -45.58
N LYS A 857 7.88 -1.88 -46.82
CA LYS A 857 8.85 -1.31 -47.76
C LYS A 857 8.19 -0.25 -48.64
#